data_AF-Q4S534-F1
#
_entry.id   AF-Q4S534-F1
#
_cell.length_a   1.000
_cell.length_b   1.000
_cell.length_c   1.000
_cell.angle_alpha   90.00
_cell.angle_beta   90.00
_cell.angle_gamma   90.00
#
_symmetry.space_group_name_H-M   'P 1'
#
loop_
_entity.id
_entity.type
_entity.pdbx_description
1 polymer ?
#
loop_
_entity_poly.entity_id
_entity_poly.type
_entity_poly.pdbx_seq_one_letter_code
_entity_poly.pdbx_strand_id
1 'polypeptide(L)'
;MLRSSSAALLQTSTRVSCIRALSTARPVRQSLRHPLLNRPFSTSVCLCKKKKTSLWLQLAKGQTMEGNVEEILAPFRLAVKEQGDLVRQMKQDGAPDVDVTKAVAELKARKKALETKELALQPKDDIVDRAKMEDTLKRRFFYDQAFAIYGGVSGLYDFGPMGCALKNNILQVWRQHFIQEEQILEIDCTMLTPEPVLKTSGHVDKFADYMVKDVKNGECFRADHLLKAHLQKLMSDKKCTAEKKAEMEEVITQMDNYTQEELSDLFVKYTVKSPTTGNDLTPPISFNLMFQTSIGPGGNMPGYLRPETAQGIFLNFKRLLEFNQGKLPFAAAQIGNSFRNEISPRSGLIRVREFTMAEIEHFVDPNDKVHQKFANVADLEILLYSSKAQTSGQSAAVMRLGDAVEQGVINNSVLGYFIGRIYLYLIKVGVAKDKLRFRQHMDNEMAHYACDCWDAETKTSYGWIEIVGCADRSCYDLACHARVTKVPLVAEKLLKEPISLILVNVVQFEPNKGAMGKAYKKDAKIAMDFLSMCDECYITDQEKLLSETGEFTIETEGKTFKLTKDMVCVKRFQKTLHVEEVVPNVIEPSFGIGRIMYTIFEHTFHVREGDEQRTFFSFPATVAPYKCSVLPLSPNQEFVPFVRSLSEELTRNGVSHKVDDSSGSIGRRYARTDEIGVAFGITIDFDTVNKTPHTATLRDRDSMRQIRAEVSELPGIVRDLANGTLSWAVVESRYPIFEGQETGRRDTAEE
;
A
#
# COMPACT_ATOMS: atom_id res chain seq x y z
N MET A 1 -47.78 -33.16 -17.30
CA MET A 1 -49.17 -33.40 -16.87
C MET A 1 -49.68 -32.19 -16.09
N LEU A 2 -50.99 -32.14 -15.80
CA LEU A 2 -51.77 -31.23 -14.91
C LEU A 2 -50.96 -30.31 -13.95
N ARG A 3 -51.14 -28.97 -13.92
CA ARG A 3 -52.31 -28.11 -13.55
C ARG A 3 -52.54 -27.94 -12.02
N SER A 4 -52.50 -26.67 -11.56
CA SER A 4 -53.20 -26.07 -10.38
C SER A 4 -52.94 -26.71 -8.98
N SER A 5 -53.10 -26.06 -7.81
CA SER A 5 -54.01 -24.99 -7.35
C SER A 5 -53.34 -24.23 -6.16
N SER A 6 -53.47 -22.91 -5.97
CA SER A 6 -54.56 -22.13 -5.34
C SER A 6 -54.75 -22.23 -3.81
N ALA A 7 -54.37 -21.13 -3.13
CA ALA A 7 -55.09 -20.41 -2.06
C ALA A 7 -55.42 -21.02 -0.66
N ALA A 8 -54.98 -20.27 0.36
CA ALA A 8 -55.72 -19.77 1.55
C ALA A 8 -56.31 -20.72 2.63
N LEU A 9 -55.78 -20.57 3.86
CA LEU A 9 -56.42 -20.67 5.19
C LEU A 9 -55.47 -20.00 6.22
N LEU A 10 -55.86 -19.53 7.41
CA LEU A 10 -57.01 -18.75 7.88
C LEU A 10 -56.62 -18.22 9.29
N GLN A 11 -57.21 -17.13 9.78
CA GLN A 11 -56.93 -16.59 11.12
C GLN A 11 -57.48 -17.49 12.26
N THR A 12 -56.74 -17.61 13.36
CA THR A 12 -57.32 -17.74 14.71
C THR A 12 -56.55 -16.85 15.69
N SER A 13 -57.20 -16.44 16.78
CA SER A 13 -56.68 -15.47 17.75
C SER A 13 -56.85 -15.93 19.19
N THR A 14 -55.94 -15.52 20.06
CA THR A 14 -56.14 -15.60 21.52
C THR A 14 -55.48 -14.41 22.22
N ARG A 15 -56.23 -13.78 23.13
CA ARG A 15 -55.76 -12.73 24.04
C ARG A 15 -55.32 -13.34 25.37
N VAL A 16 -54.32 -12.75 26.02
CA VAL A 16 -54.23 -12.65 27.49
C VAL A 16 -53.81 -11.22 27.85
N SER A 17 -54.25 -10.72 29.01
CA SER A 17 -54.26 -9.28 29.34
C SER A 17 -53.31 -8.91 30.49
N CYS A 18 -53.05 -7.60 30.64
CA CYS A 18 -52.19 -7.01 31.67
C CYS A 18 -52.64 -7.24 33.12
N ILE A 19 -51.69 -7.09 34.05
CA ILE A 19 -51.94 -6.59 35.42
C ILE A 19 -51.11 -5.32 35.64
N ARG A 20 -51.62 -4.39 36.46
CA ARG A 20 -51.02 -3.07 36.79
C ARG A 20 -50.37 -3.06 38.18
N ALA A 21 -49.45 -2.13 38.40
CA ALA A 21 -49.22 -1.45 39.68
C ALA A 21 -49.07 0.07 39.45
N LEU A 22 -49.25 0.92 40.47
CA LEU A 22 -49.45 2.38 40.31
C LEU A 22 -48.76 3.22 41.42
N SER A 23 -48.26 4.40 41.04
CA SER A 23 -48.06 5.67 41.81
C SER A 23 -47.49 5.61 43.25
N THR A 24 -46.44 6.38 43.58
CA THR A 24 -46.48 7.76 44.16
C THR A 24 -45.04 8.24 44.46
N ALA A 25 -44.67 9.51 44.74
CA ALA A 25 -45.23 10.86 44.49
C ALA A 25 -44.12 11.94 44.68
N ARG A 26 -44.42 13.14 45.21
CA ARG A 26 -43.49 14.21 45.66
C ARG A 26 -44.08 14.96 46.86
N PRO A 27 -43.27 15.64 47.71
CA PRO A 27 -43.00 17.09 47.57
C PRO A 27 -41.48 17.42 47.80
N VAL A 28 -40.88 18.63 47.72
CA VAL A 28 -41.30 20.07 47.69
C VAL A 28 -41.56 20.66 49.10
N ARG A 29 -41.19 21.89 49.51
CA ARG A 29 -40.46 23.06 48.93
C ARG A 29 -39.16 23.30 49.79
N GLN A 30 -38.59 24.46 50.18
CA GLN A 30 -38.83 25.92 50.03
C GLN A 30 -37.45 26.68 49.91
N SER A 31 -37.30 27.90 50.45
CA SER A 31 -36.11 28.76 50.42
C SER A 31 -36.10 29.83 51.53
N LEU A 32 -34.95 30.46 51.86
CA LEU A 32 -34.79 31.88 52.26
C LEU A 32 -33.31 32.33 52.42
N ARG A 33 -33.03 33.57 52.87
CA ARG A 33 -31.76 34.34 52.67
C ARG A 33 -31.05 34.80 53.99
N HIS A 34 -29.77 35.22 53.82
CA HIS A 34 -28.86 36.15 54.60
C HIS A 34 -29.43 37.12 55.67
N PRO A 35 -28.63 37.78 56.59
CA PRO A 35 -27.22 38.24 56.44
C PRO A 35 -26.22 38.35 57.67
N LEU A 36 -24.91 38.48 57.34
CA LEU A 36 -23.84 39.38 57.88
C LEU A 36 -23.29 39.45 59.35
N LEU A 37 -22.00 39.88 59.42
CA LEU A 37 -21.16 40.43 60.54
C LEU A 37 -20.69 39.42 61.62
N ASN A 38 -19.43 39.44 62.11
CA ASN A 38 -18.52 40.58 62.38
C ASN A 38 -17.00 40.26 62.23
N ARG A 39 -16.11 41.25 62.49
CA ARG A 39 -14.61 41.22 62.43
C ARG A 39 -14.02 41.45 63.86
N PRO A 40 -12.71 41.21 64.18
CA PRO A 40 -11.56 41.93 63.61
C PRO A 40 -10.20 41.19 63.49
N PHE A 41 -9.16 41.98 63.18
CA PHE A 41 -7.80 41.68 62.70
C PHE A 41 -6.82 40.99 63.66
N SER A 42 -5.80 40.35 63.07
CA SER A 42 -4.38 40.65 63.35
C SER A 42 -3.53 40.54 62.06
N THR A 43 -2.29 41.00 62.09
CA THR A 43 -1.31 41.06 60.96
C THR A 43 -0.55 39.71 60.82
N SER A 44 0.24 39.41 59.78
CA SER A 44 1.03 40.25 58.85
C SER A 44 1.41 39.51 57.53
N VAL A 45 2.33 40.11 56.75
CA VAL A 45 2.95 39.65 55.48
C VAL A 45 2.15 39.91 54.20
N CYS A 46 2.83 40.53 53.22
CA CYS A 46 2.28 41.01 51.94
C CYS A 46 2.91 40.26 50.76
N LEU A 47 2.12 39.92 49.74
CA LEU A 47 2.59 39.71 48.36
C LEU A 47 1.40 39.82 47.39
N CYS A 48 1.52 40.64 46.34
CA CYS A 48 0.41 40.92 45.42
C CYS A 48 0.15 39.78 44.42
N LYS A 49 -1.12 39.36 44.30
CA LYS A 49 -1.57 38.46 43.21
C LYS A 49 -1.48 39.17 41.86
N LYS A 50 -0.51 38.81 41.00
CA LYS A 50 -0.55 39.15 39.57
C LYS A 50 -1.60 38.31 38.84
N LYS A 51 -2.16 38.86 37.77
CA LYS A 51 -3.16 38.21 36.90
C LYS A 51 -2.55 36.96 36.23
N LYS A 52 -3.34 35.88 36.07
CA LYS A 52 -2.99 34.80 35.12
C LYS A 52 -3.24 35.31 33.70
N THR A 53 -2.18 35.45 32.92
CA THR A 53 -2.25 35.65 31.46
C THR A 53 -2.62 34.32 30.77
N SER A 54 -3.07 34.37 29.52
CA SER A 54 -3.54 33.21 28.77
C SER A 54 -2.44 32.18 28.47
N LEU A 55 -2.84 30.89 28.47
CA LEU A 55 -1.97 29.73 28.23
C LEU A 55 -1.22 29.81 26.88
N TRP A 56 -1.85 30.45 25.88
CA TRP A 56 -1.29 30.73 24.56
C TRP A 56 0.09 31.40 24.56
N LEU A 57 0.42 32.21 25.59
CA LEU A 57 1.72 32.88 25.64
C LEU A 57 2.87 31.99 26.16
N GLN A 58 2.59 30.78 26.65
CA GLN A 58 3.62 29.82 27.08
C GLN A 58 4.09 28.91 25.94
N LEU A 59 3.30 28.76 24.85
CA LEU A 59 3.70 28.04 23.64
C LEU A 59 4.82 28.75 22.84
N ALA A 60 5.09 30.03 23.13
CA ALA A 60 6.10 30.84 22.46
C ALA A 60 7.53 30.71 23.05
N LYS A 61 7.78 29.76 23.97
CA LYS A 61 9.12 29.44 24.49
C LYS A 61 9.28 27.93 24.67
N GLY A 62 10.10 27.32 23.82
CA GLY A 62 10.38 25.89 23.87
C GLY A 62 11.15 25.48 25.13
N GLN A 63 10.45 24.83 26.07
CA GLN A 63 11.07 24.03 27.14
C GLN A 63 10.33 22.69 27.27
N THR A 64 10.68 21.79 26.34
CA THR A 64 10.81 20.34 26.52
C THR A 64 9.68 19.58 27.24
N MET A 65 8.82 18.94 26.44
CA MET A 65 8.32 17.58 26.76
C MET A 65 9.19 16.49 26.09
N GLU A 66 9.96 16.84 25.05
CA GLU A 66 10.71 15.90 24.20
C GLU A 66 11.87 15.20 24.91
N GLY A 67 12.62 15.91 25.77
CA GLY A 67 13.83 15.37 26.41
C GLY A 67 13.58 14.10 27.24
N ASN A 68 12.43 14.03 27.92
CA ASN A 68 12.05 12.88 28.75
C ASN A 68 11.65 11.64 27.90
N VAL A 69 11.39 11.81 26.60
CA VAL A 69 11.21 10.69 25.66
C VAL A 69 12.55 10.30 25.05
N GLU A 70 13.38 11.29 24.67
CA GLU A 70 14.70 11.05 24.09
C GLU A 70 15.65 10.32 25.06
N GLU A 71 15.66 10.69 26.35
CA GLU A 71 16.44 10.01 27.39
C GLU A 71 16.08 8.51 27.53
N ILE A 72 14.82 8.14 27.26
CA ILE A 72 14.36 6.75 27.31
C ILE A 72 14.71 5.98 26.02
N LEU A 73 14.75 6.66 24.88
CA LEU A 73 15.04 6.06 23.57
C LEU A 73 16.54 5.98 23.24
N ALA A 74 17.34 6.92 23.72
CA ALA A 74 18.79 6.98 23.52
C ALA A 74 19.55 5.65 23.73
N PRO A 75 19.33 4.87 24.82
CA PRO A 75 20.02 3.58 24.99
C PRO A 75 19.60 2.53 23.95
N PHE A 76 18.34 2.54 23.49
CA PHE A 76 17.89 1.64 22.41
C PHE A 76 18.48 2.04 21.06
N ARG A 77 18.57 3.34 20.77
CA ARG A 77 19.22 3.87 19.56
C ARG A 77 20.71 3.57 19.53
N LEU A 78 21.41 3.71 20.66
CA LEU A 78 22.81 3.32 20.80
C LEU A 78 23.00 1.81 20.55
N ALA A 79 22.17 0.96 21.17
CA ALA A 79 22.26 -0.49 20.98
C ALA A 79 21.98 -0.93 19.53
N VAL A 80 21.09 -0.23 18.79
CA VAL A 80 20.91 -0.44 17.34
C VAL A 80 22.17 -0.01 16.58
N LYS A 81 22.73 1.17 16.89
CA LYS A 81 23.93 1.70 16.24
C LYS A 81 25.12 0.74 16.37
N GLU A 82 25.44 0.31 17.59
CA GLU A 82 26.56 -0.58 17.89
C GLU A 82 26.48 -1.87 17.06
N GLN A 83 25.27 -2.44 16.94
CA GLN A 83 25.05 -3.65 16.13
C GLN A 83 25.13 -3.37 14.63
N GLY A 84 24.71 -2.20 14.16
CA GLY A 84 24.79 -1.84 12.75
C GLY A 84 26.19 -1.51 12.29
N ASP A 85 27.00 -0.89 13.16
CA ASP A 85 28.42 -0.66 12.90
C ASP A 85 29.20 -1.99 12.95
N LEU A 86 28.87 -2.93 13.86
CA LEU A 86 29.38 -4.31 13.84
C LEU A 86 29.05 -5.04 12.53
N VAL A 87 27.79 -5.00 12.08
CA VAL A 87 27.36 -5.60 10.79
C VAL A 87 28.13 -5.04 9.60
N ARG A 88 28.36 -3.71 9.57
CA ARG A 88 29.17 -3.07 8.52
C ARG A 88 30.61 -3.56 8.55
N GLN A 89 31.22 -3.63 9.74
CA GLN A 89 32.60 -4.11 9.88
C GLN A 89 32.71 -5.57 9.43
N MET A 90 31.82 -6.47 9.86
CA MET A 90 31.85 -7.88 9.44
C MET A 90 31.72 -8.04 7.91
N LYS A 91 30.95 -7.19 7.24
CA LYS A 91 30.89 -7.15 5.76
C LYS A 91 32.16 -6.62 5.10
N GLN A 92 32.86 -5.66 5.73
CA GLN A 92 34.12 -5.12 5.21
C GLN A 92 35.30 -6.08 5.43
N ASP A 93 35.33 -6.77 6.57
CA ASP A 93 36.36 -7.74 6.95
C ASP A 93 36.21 -9.10 6.23
N GLY A 94 35.16 -9.27 5.40
CA GLY A 94 34.92 -10.50 4.63
C GLY A 94 34.50 -11.70 5.50
N ALA A 95 33.80 -11.46 6.60
CA ALA A 95 33.36 -12.51 7.52
C ALA A 95 32.38 -13.49 6.85
N PRO A 96 32.28 -14.75 7.33
CA PRO A 96 31.38 -15.75 6.75
C PRO A 96 29.91 -15.29 6.71
N ASP A 97 29.22 -15.58 5.62
CA ASP A 97 27.81 -15.17 5.40
C ASP A 97 26.88 -15.57 6.55
N VAL A 98 27.14 -16.70 7.21
CA VAL A 98 26.37 -17.19 8.37
C VAL A 98 26.48 -16.22 9.56
N ASP A 99 27.69 -15.73 9.85
CA ASP A 99 27.96 -14.81 10.96
C ASP A 99 27.45 -13.40 10.65
N VAL A 100 27.61 -12.94 9.40
CA VAL A 100 26.99 -11.69 8.91
C VAL A 100 25.47 -11.76 9.03
N THR A 101 24.86 -12.87 8.59
CA THR A 101 23.41 -13.12 8.66
C THR A 101 22.92 -13.15 10.11
N LYS A 102 23.72 -13.67 11.06
CA LYS A 102 23.42 -13.63 12.49
C LYS A 102 23.46 -12.21 13.06
N ALA A 103 24.51 -11.44 12.79
CA ALA A 103 24.63 -10.06 13.26
C ALA A 103 23.54 -9.13 12.67
N VAL A 104 23.20 -9.33 11.39
CA VAL A 104 22.10 -8.65 10.67
C VAL A 104 20.74 -8.95 11.31
N ALA A 105 20.50 -10.21 11.68
CA ALA A 105 19.27 -10.59 12.36
C ALA A 105 19.13 -9.89 13.72
N GLU A 106 20.23 -9.79 14.49
CA GLU A 106 20.19 -9.12 15.80
C GLU A 106 19.92 -7.62 15.64
N LEU A 107 20.45 -7.01 14.58
CA LEU A 107 20.14 -5.62 14.22
C LEU A 107 18.64 -5.43 13.94
N LYS A 108 17.98 -6.34 13.21
CA LYS A 108 16.50 -6.33 13.03
C LYS A 108 15.76 -6.40 14.38
N ALA A 109 16.22 -7.22 15.32
CA ALA A 109 15.56 -7.35 16.63
C ALA A 109 15.75 -6.13 17.53
N ARG A 110 16.96 -5.58 17.61
CA ARG A 110 17.23 -4.33 18.35
C ARG A 110 16.41 -3.17 17.78
N LYS A 111 16.25 -3.08 16.46
CA LYS A 111 15.32 -2.14 15.79
C LYS A 111 13.87 -2.35 16.21
N LYS A 112 13.37 -3.59 16.17
CA LYS A 112 11.99 -3.85 16.60
C LYS A 112 11.75 -3.54 18.07
N ALA A 113 12.75 -3.70 18.94
CA ALA A 113 12.68 -3.28 20.33
C ALA A 113 12.57 -1.74 20.45
N LEU A 114 13.37 -0.99 19.68
CA LEU A 114 13.27 0.46 19.56
C LEU A 114 11.88 0.90 19.06
N GLU A 115 11.42 0.38 17.92
CA GLU A 115 10.10 0.75 17.35
C GLU A 115 8.93 0.39 18.30
N THR A 116 9.03 -0.73 19.03
CA THR A 116 8.04 -1.10 20.06
C THR A 116 8.02 -0.09 21.22
N LYS A 117 9.19 0.46 21.59
CA LYS A 117 9.30 1.51 22.61
C LYS A 117 8.83 2.87 22.10
N GLU A 118 9.18 3.23 20.86
CA GLU A 118 8.66 4.44 20.21
C GLU A 118 7.14 4.40 20.05
N LEU A 119 6.53 3.22 19.86
CA LEU A 119 5.08 3.05 19.89
C LEU A 119 4.49 3.16 21.30
N ALA A 120 5.13 2.55 22.31
CA ALA A 120 4.65 2.54 23.68
C ALA A 120 4.76 3.90 24.42
N LEU A 121 5.60 4.81 23.92
CA LEU A 121 5.82 6.16 24.49
C LEU A 121 4.99 7.27 23.79
N GLN A 122 4.13 6.93 22.82
CA GLN A 122 3.37 7.93 22.08
C GLN A 122 2.27 8.62 22.92
N PRO A 123 1.97 9.91 22.63
CA PRO A 123 0.82 10.60 23.21
C PRO A 123 -0.47 9.84 22.90
N LYS A 124 -1.34 9.67 23.90
CA LYS A 124 -2.63 8.99 23.72
C LYS A 124 -3.54 9.69 22.71
N ASP A 125 -3.39 11.00 22.58
CA ASP A 125 -4.20 11.85 21.70
C ASP A 125 -3.83 11.69 20.21
N ASP A 126 -2.72 10.99 19.89
CA ASP A 126 -2.30 10.67 18.53
C ASP A 126 -2.88 9.32 18.01
N ILE A 127 -3.61 8.60 18.87
CA ILE A 127 -4.10 7.24 18.63
C ILE A 127 -5.58 7.25 18.22
N VAL A 128 -5.88 6.73 17.03
CA VAL A 128 -7.25 6.56 16.54
C VAL A 128 -8.01 5.47 17.31
N ASP A 129 -9.27 5.73 17.66
CA ASP A 129 -10.18 4.70 18.20
C ASP A 129 -10.60 3.75 17.07
N ARG A 130 -9.75 2.75 16.81
CA ARG A 130 -10.01 1.71 15.78
C ARG A 130 -11.33 0.97 16.03
N ALA A 131 -11.77 0.80 17.29
CA ALA A 131 -13.01 0.09 17.57
C ALA A 131 -14.24 0.88 17.11
N LYS A 132 -14.31 2.18 17.43
CA LYS A 132 -15.38 3.08 16.97
C LYS A 132 -15.29 3.36 15.46
N MET A 133 -14.08 3.37 14.89
CA MET A 133 -13.87 3.45 13.45
C MET A 133 -14.40 2.20 12.73
N GLU A 134 -14.02 1.00 13.18
CA GLU A 134 -14.48 -0.27 12.58
C GLU A 134 -15.99 -0.49 12.72
N ASP A 135 -16.62 -0.08 13.82
CA ASP A 135 -18.09 -0.03 13.91
C ASP A 135 -18.66 0.86 12.80
N THR A 136 -18.17 2.10 12.69
CA THR A 136 -18.67 3.05 11.68
C THR A 136 -18.50 2.49 10.27
N LEU A 137 -17.35 1.87 9.95
CA LEU A 137 -17.06 1.28 8.64
C LEU A 137 -18.00 0.11 8.29
N LYS A 138 -18.26 -0.80 9.25
CA LYS A 138 -19.16 -1.95 9.07
C LYS A 138 -20.63 -1.51 9.03
N ARG A 139 -21.07 -0.72 10.03
CA ARG A 139 -22.44 -0.21 10.19
C ARG A 139 -22.89 0.68 9.02
N ARG A 140 -21.96 1.36 8.34
CA ARG A 140 -22.23 2.15 7.13
C ARG A 140 -21.85 1.46 5.82
N PHE A 141 -21.44 0.19 5.89
CA PHE A 141 -21.10 -0.69 4.77
C PHE A 141 -20.10 -0.05 3.79
N PHE A 142 -18.94 0.33 4.32
CA PHE A 142 -17.74 0.58 3.52
C PHE A 142 -17.14 -0.75 3.04
N TYR A 143 -16.90 -1.67 3.97
CA TYR A 143 -16.59 -3.07 3.69
C TYR A 143 -17.11 -3.95 4.82
N ASP A 144 -17.31 -5.23 4.54
CA ASP A 144 -17.58 -6.26 5.55
C ASP A 144 -16.91 -7.59 5.16
N GLN A 145 -16.89 -8.59 6.06
CA GLN A 145 -16.28 -9.89 5.81
C GLN A 145 -16.99 -10.64 4.67
N ALA A 146 -16.23 -11.07 3.65
CA ALA A 146 -16.82 -11.76 2.52
C ALA A 146 -17.47 -13.08 2.96
N PHE A 147 -18.66 -13.35 2.41
CA PHE A 147 -19.49 -14.52 2.74
C PHE A 147 -19.95 -14.60 4.22
N ALA A 148 -20.09 -13.48 4.93
CA ALA A 148 -20.44 -13.43 6.36
C ALA A 148 -21.61 -14.35 6.78
N ILE A 149 -22.68 -14.45 5.98
CA ILE A 149 -23.85 -15.30 6.27
C ILE A 149 -23.56 -16.82 6.22
N TYR A 150 -22.42 -17.22 5.66
CA TYR A 150 -21.89 -18.59 5.67
C TYR A 150 -20.82 -18.82 6.75
N GLY A 151 -20.63 -17.86 7.67
CA GLY A 151 -19.56 -17.84 8.68
C GLY A 151 -18.35 -17.00 8.29
N GLY A 152 -18.28 -16.54 7.03
CA GLY A 152 -17.23 -15.67 6.49
C GLY A 152 -15.89 -16.35 6.23
N VAL A 153 -15.06 -15.73 5.38
CA VAL A 153 -13.71 -16.23 5.05
C VAL A 153 -12.65 -15.22 5.47
N SER A 154 -11.73 -15.61 6.34
CA SER A 154 -10.66 -14.74 6.84
C SER A 154 -9.74 -14.26 5.71
N GLY A 155 -9.54 -12.94 5.64
CA GLY A 155 -8.73 -12.29 4.60
C GLY A 155 -9.46 -12.03 3.28
N LEU A 156 -10.76 -12.28 3.18
CA LEU A 156 -11.60 -11.84 2.06
C LEU A 156 -12.66 -10.83 2.58
N TYR A 157 -12.85 -9.74 1.84
CA TYR A 157 -13.72 -8.63 2.24
C TYR A 157 -14.51 -8.09 1.04
N ASP A 158 -15.81 -7.93 1.23
CA ASP A 158 -16.72 -7.36 0.23
C ASP A 158 -16.83 -5.84 0.46
N PHE A 159 -16.60 -5.04 -0.59
CA PHE A 159 -16.74 -3.58 -0.51
C PHE A 159 -18.18 -3.16 -0.79
N GLY A 160 -18.83 -2.57 0.21
CA GLY A 160 -20.16 -1.99 0.09
C GLY A 160 -20.17 -0.68 -0.70
N PRO A 161 -21.33 -0.04 -0.90
CA PRO A 161 -21.48 1.12 -1.79
C PRO A 161 -20.52 2.28 -1.46
N MET A 162 -20.24 2.52 -0.17
CA MET A 162 -19.35 3.60 0.24
C MET A 162 -17.87 3.28 -0.03
N GLY A 163 -17.44 2.03 0.19
CA GLY A 163 -16.07 1.59 -0.08
C GLY A 163 -15.78 1.44 -1.56
N CYS A 164 -16.73 0.93 -2.35
CA CYS A 164 -16.63 0.90 -3.81
C CYS A 164 -16.50 2.31 -4.40
N ALA A 165 -17.30 3.27 -3.95
CA ALA A 165 -17.18 4.67 -4.39
C ALA A 165 -15.82 5.30 -4.00
N LEU A 166 -15.36 5.10 -2.76
CA LEU A 166 -14.04 5.57 -2.32
C LEU A 166 -12.91 4.96 -3.16
N LYS A 167 -12.89 3.63 -3.29
CA LYS A 167 -11.90 2.86 -4.06
C LYS A 167 -11.84 3.33 -5.52
N ASN A 168 -13.00 3.53 -6.17
CA ASN A 168 -13.07 4.00 -7.54
C ASN A 168 -12.53 5.43 -7.67
N ASN A 169 -12.83 6.33 -6.73
CA ASN A 169 -12.28 7.69 -6.74
C ASN A 169 -10.75 7.69 -6.52
N ILE A 170 -10.24 6.87 -5.60
CA ILE A 170 -8.79 6.67 -5.36
C ILE A 170 -8.10 6.21 -6.66
N LEU A 171 -8.63 5.17 -7.31
CA LEU A 171 -8.11 4.67 -8.59
C LEU A 171 -8.20 5.70 -9.72
N GLN A 172 -9.26 6.51 -9.76
CA GLN A 172 -9.38 7.58 -10.76
C GLN A 172 -8.37 8.71 -10.54
N VAL A 173 -8.13 9.09 -9.28
CA VAL A 173 -7.06 10.05 -8.92
C VAL A 173 -5.70 9.47 -9.25
N TRP A 174 -5.46 8.16 -9.06
CA TRP A 174 -4.22 7.48 -9.45
C TRP A 174 -4.02 7.50 -10.98
N ARG A 175 -5.04 7.17 -11.77
CA ARG A 175 -4.99 7.27 -13.25
C ARG A 175 -4.65 8.69 -13.72
N GLN A 176 -5.27 9.71 -13.13
CA GLN A 176 -4.97 11.11 -13.45
C GLN A 176 -3.54 11.52 -13.03
N HIS A 177 -3.05 10.98 -11.92
CA HIS A 177 -1.78 11.41 -11.31
C HIS A 177 -0.54 10.70 -11.88
N PHE A 178 -0.69 9.49 -12.40
CA PHE A 178 0.40 8.72 -13.01
C PHE A 178 0.16 8.49 -14.51
N ILE A 179 -0.89 7.75 -14.88
CA ILE A 179 -1.13 7.38 -16.28
C ILE A 179 -1.31 8.60 -17.19
N GLN A 180 -2.15 9.56 -16.81
CA GLN A 180 -2.42 10.74 -17.63
C GLN A 180 -1.27 11.76 -17.63
N GLU A 181 -0.57 11.91 -16.51
CA GLU A 181 0.58 12.84 -16.39
C GLU A 181 1.81 12.35 -17.18
N GLU A 182 2.18 11.08 -17.05
CA GLU A 182 3.39 10.52 -17.68
C GLU A 182 3.10 9.79 -19.01
N GLN A 183 1.84 9.81 -19.48
CA GLN A 183 1.37 9.11 -20.69
C GLN A 183 1.68 7.59 -20.65
N ILE A 184 1.46 6.98 -19.49
CA ILE A 184 1.78 5.56 -19.22
C ILE A 184 0.85 4.64 -20.02
N LEU A 185 1.40 3.56 -20.57
CA LEU A 185 0.65 2.55 -21.31
C LEU A 185 -0.13 1.63 -20.35
N GLU A 186 -1.37 1.99 -20.01
CA GLU A 186 -2.27 1.13 -19.22
C GLU A 186 -2.71 -0.11 -20.02
N ILE A 187 -2.52 -1.31 -19.45
CA ILE A 187 -2.97 -2.59 -20.01
C ILE A 187 -3.71 -3.43 -18.96
N ASP A 188 -4.53 -4.38 -19.43
CA ASP A 188 -5.16 -5.38 -18.57
C ASP A 188 -4.84 -6.83 -19.01
N CYS A 189 -3.92 -7.47 -18.30
CA CYS A 189 -3.59 -8.88 -18.44
C CYS A 189 -4.44 -9.78 -17.53
N THR A 190 -4.53 -11.08 -17.86
CA THR A 190 -5.32 -12.07 -17.09
C THR A 190 -4.81 -12.30 -15.66
N MET A 191 -5.73 -12.67 -14.76
CA MET A 191 -5.40 -13.09 -13.38
C MET A 191 -4.90 -14.54 -13.30
N LEU A 192 -5.37 -15.41 -14.22
CA LEU A 192 -4.87 -16.77 -14.39
C LEU A 192 -3.51 -16.74 -15.08
N THR A 193 -2.55 -17.49 -14.55
CA THR A 193 -1.17 -17.55 -15.01
C THR A 193 -0.68 -19.00 -15.05
N PRO A 194 -0.19 -19.52 -16.20
CA PRO A 194 0.38 -20.87 -16.27
C PRO A 194 1.63 -21.04 -15.40
N GLU A 195 1.83 -22.22 -14.80
CA GLU A 195 2.99 -22.50 -13.92
C GLU A 195 4.35 -22.09 -14.53
N PRO A 196 4.68 -22.35 -15.82
CA PRO A 196 5.99 -22.02 -16.37
C PRO A 196 6.36 -20.52 -16.28
N VAL A 197 5.39 -19.60 -16.26
CA VAL A 197 5.64 -18.16 -16.12
C VAL A 197 6.14 -17.85 -14.71
N LEU A 198 5.42 -18.32 -13.69
CA LEU A 198 5.75 -18.09 -12.28
C LEU A 198 6.93 -18.93 -11.80
N LYS A 199 7.23 -20.04 -12.49
CA LYS A 199 8.49 -20.77 -12.35
C LYS A 199 9.67 -19.97 -12.90
N THR A 200 9.48 -19.30 -14.05
CA THR A 200 10.53 -18.47 -14.69
C THR A 200 10.88 -17.21 -13.89
N SER A 201 9.90 -16.55 -13.25
CA SER A 201 10.15 -15.44 -12.33
C SER A 201 10.55 -15.88 -10.90
N GLY A 202 10.72 -17.18 -10.66
CA GLY A 202 11.16 -17.75 -9.38
C GLY A 202 10.10 -17.78 -8.27
N HIS A 203 8.88 -17.30 -8.52
CA HIS A 203 7.77 -17.33 -7.56
C HIS A 203 7.42 -18.75 -7.10
N VAL A 204 7.43 -19.75 -7.99
CA VAL A 204 7.13 -21.15 -7.61
C VAL A 204 8.13 -21.70 -6.58
N ASP A 205 9.39 -21.24 -6.60
CA ASP A 205 10.46 -21.74 -5.71
C ASP A 205 10.66 -20.88 -4.45
N LYS A 206 10.39 -19.57 -4.52
CA LYS A 206 10.65 -18.62 -3.42
C LYS A 206 9.39 -18.17 -2.65
N PHE A 207 8.20 -18.32 -3.22
CA PHE A 207 6.96 -17.75 -2.66
C PHE A 207 6.23 -18.75 -1.74
N ALA A 208 6.95 -19.29 -0.76
CA ALA A 208 6.45 -20.29 0.19
C ALA A 208 6.84 -19.95 1.64
N ASP A 209 5.90 -20.16 2.55
CA ASP A 209 6.05 -19.95 4.00
C ASP A 209 6.07 -21.29 4.74
N TYR A 210 6.72 -21.33 5.91
CA TYR A 210 6.54 -22.47 6.82
C TYR A 210 5.23 -22.36 7.62
N MET A 211 4.43 -23.43 7.58
CA MET A 211 3.12 -23.53 8.21
C MET A 211 3.06 -24.72 9.19
N VAL A 212 2.37 -24.53 10.32
CA VAL A 212 1.99 -25.59 11.27
C VAL A 212 0.48 -25.66 11.42
N LYS A 213 -0.05 -26.83 11.79
CA LYS A 213 -1.50 -27.06 11.99
C LYS A 213 -1.79 -27.67 13.35
N ASP A 214 -2.88 -27.24 13.99
CA ASP A 214 -3.44 -27.92 15.17
C ASP A 214 -3.96 -29.32 14.79
N VAL A 215 -3.46 -30.34 15.49
CA VAL A 215 -3.68 -31.75 15.15
C VAL A 215 -5.16 -32.19 15.32
N LYS A 216 -6.00 -31.44 16.05
CA LYS A 216 -7.40 -31.80 16.29
C LYS A 216 -8.41 -30.98 15.48
N ASN A 217 -8.18 -29.67 15.32
CA ASN A 217 -9.13 -28.79 14.60
C ASN A 217 -8.66 -28.34 13.20
N GLY A 218 -7.39 -28.59 12.84
CA GLY A 218 -6.82 -28.20 11.55
C GLY A 218 -6.52 -26.70 11.39
N GLU A 219 -6.64 -25.89 12.45
CA GLU A 219 -6.32 -24.45 12.42
C GLU A 219 -4.85 -24.26 12.03
N CYS A 220 -4.61 -23.42 11.01
CA CYS A 220 -3.30 -23.23 10.39
C CYS A 220 -2.64 -21.92 10.87
N PHE A 221 -1.35 -21.99 11.18
CA PHE A 221 -0.55 -20.86 11.65
C PHE A 221 0.77 -20.77 10.88
N ARG A 222 1.25 -19.54 10.62
CA ARG A 222 2.60 -19.27 10.11
C ARG A 222 3.59 -19.62 11.22
N ALA A 223 4.55 -20.50 10.95
CA ALA A 223 5.37 -21.15 11.98
C ALA A 223 6.25 -20.14 12.73
N ASP A 224 6.93 -19.28 11.97
CA ASP A 224 7.71 -18.14 12.44
C ASP A 224 6.90 -17.21 13.36
N HIS A 225 5.71 -16.76 12.95
CA HIS A 225 4.87 -15.86 13.73
C HIS A 225 4.38 -16.52 15.03
N LEU A 226 4.04 -17.82 14.98
CA LEU A 226 3.56 -18.53 16.16
C LEU A 226 4.69 -18.77 17.17
N LEU A 227 5.88 -19.19 16.71
CA LEU A 227 7.06 -19.30 17.55
C LEU A 227 7.43 -17.93 18.15
N LYS A 228 7.52 -16.87 17.33
CA LYS A 228 7.83 -15.50 17.76
C LYS A 228 6.84 -15.00 18.84
N ALA A 229 5.54 -15.23 18.66
CA ALA A 229 4.52 -14.88 19.65
C ALA A 229 4.59 -15.74 20.93
N HIS A 230 4.91 -17.03 20.80
CA HIS A 230 5.08 -17.94 21.94
C HIS A 230 6.30 -17.53 22.79
N LEU A 231 7.45 -17.29 22.15
CA LEU A 231 8.67 -16.82 22.80
C LEU A 231 8.47 -15.46 23.48
N GLN A 232 7.81 -14.50 22.82
CA GLN A 232 7.43 -13.22 23.44
C GLN A 232 6.54 -13.40 24.68
N LYS A 233 5.62 -14.37 24.66
CA LYS A 233 4.80 -14.71 25.83
C LYS A 233 5.65 -15.30 26.97
N LEU A 234 6.57 -16.22 26.67
CA LEU A 234 7.49 -16.80 27.68
C LEU A 234 8.40 -15.72 28.30
N MET A 235 8.95 -14.81 27.50
CA MET A 235 9.76 -13.68 27.98
C MET A 235 8.98 -12.66 28.82
N SER A 236 7.63 -12.69 28.76
CA SER A 236 6.77 -11.83 29.58
C SER A 236 6.39 -12.44 30.94
N ASP A 237 6.67 -13.73 31.18
CA ASP A 237 6.49 -14.35 32.49
C ASP A 237 7.62 -13.92 33.45
N LYS A 238 7.24 -13.49 34.65
CA LYS A 238 8.15 -13.13 35.75
C LYS A 238 9.05 -14.28 36.21
N LYS A 239 8.78 -15.51 35.76
CA LYS A 239 9.59 -16.71 36.01
C LYS A 239 10.71 -16.95 34.98
N CYS A 240 10.79 -16.16 33.91
CA CYS A 240 11.87 -16.28 32.93
C CYS A 240 13.21 -15.79 33.51
N THR A 241 14.28 -16.60 33.40
CA THR A 241 15.64 -16.13 33.77
C THR A 241 16.21 -15.22 32.69
N ALA A 242 17.14 -14.34 33.08
CA ALA A 242 17.77 -13.42 32.13
C ALA A 242 18.49 -14.14 30.98
N GLU A 243 19.14 -15.28 31.26
CA GLU A 243 19.82 -16.08 30.24
C GLU A 243 18.82 -16.65 29.21
N LYS A 244 17.72 -17.24 29.68
CA LYS A 244 16.66 -17.76 28.80
C LYS A 244 15.95 -16.64 28.04
N LYS A 245 15.87 -15.44 28.60
CA LYS A 245 15.34 -14.28 27.89
C LYS A 245 16.25 -13.88 26.73
N ALA A 246 17.56 -13.78 26.96
CA ALA A 246 18.55 -13.50 25.91
C ALA A 246 18.54 -14.58 24.81
N GLU A 247 18.52 -15.87 25.19
CA GLU A 247 18.39 -17.00 24.27
C GLU A 247 17.13 -16.90 23.39
N MET A 248 15.97 -16.56 23.98
CA MET A 248 14.73 -16.40 23.23
C MET A 248 14.71 -15.12 22.38
N GLU A 249 15.40 -14.05 22.80
CA GLU A 249 15.63 -12.86 21.99
C GLU A 249 16.54 -13.16 20.78
N GLU A 250 17.55 -14.02 20.93
CA GLU A 250 18.42 -14.54 19.85
C GLU A 250 17.67 -15.45 18.84
N VAL A 251 16.72 -16.26 19.31
CA VAL A 251 15.83 -17.04 18.43
C VAL A 251 14.79 -16.16 17.72
N ILE A 252 14.18 -15.19 18.41
CA ILE A 252 13.27 -14.19 17.80
C ILE A 252 13.99 -13.35 16.74
N THR A 253 15.28 -13.12 16.97
CA THR A 253 16.27 -12.47 16.11
C THR A 253 16.46 -13.25 14.81
N GLN A 254 16.99 -14.48 14.85
CA GLN A 254 17.30 -15.25 13.63
C GLN A 254 16.08 -15.91 12.95
N MET A 255 14.87 -15.67 13.46
CA MET A 255 13.60 -16.26 13.00
C MET A 255 13.40 -16.34 11.48
N ASP A 256 13.82 -15.32 10.73
CA ASP A 256 13.65 -15.22 9.28
C ASP A 256 14.61 -16.15 8.50
N ASN A 257 15.64 -16.69 9.15
CA ASN A 257 16.75 -17.41 8.52
C ASN A 257 16.68 -18.94 8.73
N TYR A 258 15.84 -19.43 9.63
CA TYR A 258 15.80 -20.85 10.01
C TYR A 258 15.16 -21.72 8.92
N THR A 259 15.80 -22.85 8.64
CA THR A 259 15.29 -23.91 7.78
C THR A 259 14.09 -24.65 8.40
N GLN A 260 13.42 -25.48 7.60
CA GLN A 260 12.30 -26.30 8.05
C GLN A 260 12.67 -27.24 9.22
N GLU A 261 13.90 -27.76 9.22
CA GLU A 261 14.40 -28.70 10.24
C GLU A 261 14.69 -27.95 11.55
N GLU A 262 15.42 -26.83 11.49
CA GLU A 262 15.67 -25.97 12.65
C GLU A 262 14.38 -25.43 13.27
N LEU A 263 13.41 -25.01 12.45
CA LEU A 263 12.08 -24.62 12.95
C LEU A 263 11.35 -25.79 13.62
N SER A 264 11.50 -27.03 13.12
CA SER A 264 10.92 -28.21 13.75
C SER A 264 11.52 -28.45 15.14
N ASP A 265 12.84 -28.39 15.25
CA ASP A 265 13.57 -28.53 16.52
C ASP A 265 13.23 -27.41 17.51
N LEU A 266 13.12 -26.16 17.06
CA LEU A 266 12.71 -25.03 17.89
C LEU A 266 11.27 -25.20 18.40
N PHE A 267 10.35 -25.70 17.58
CA PHE A 267 8.97 -26.00 18.00
C PHE A 267 8.92 -27.08 19.09
N VAL A 268 9.76 -28.10 19.01
CA VAL A 268 9.90 -29.14 20.06
C VAL A 268 10.56 -28.55 21.32
N LYS A 269 11.71 -27.87 21.16
CA LYS A 269 12.53 -27.27 22.24
C LYS A 269 11.73 -26.33 23.14
N TYR A 270 10.88 -25.48 22.56
CA TYR A 270 10.02 -24.56 23.30
C TYR A 270 8.60 -25.11 23.54
N THR A 271 8.31 -26.35 23.12
CA THR A 271 7.03 -27.04 23.29
C THR A 271 5.85 -26.18 22.82
N VAL A 272 5.96 -25.65 21.59
CA VAL A 272 4.98 -24.72 21.03
C VAL A 272 3.67 -25.46 20.75
N LYS A 273 2.57 -24.92 21.29
CA LYS A 273 1.21 -25.45 21.15
C LYS A 273 0.27 -24.42 20.54
N SER A 274 -0.84 -24.89 19.99
CA SER A 274 -1.91 -24.06 19.41
C SER A 274 -2.38 -22.99 20.40
N PRO A 275 -2.40 -21.70 20.02
CA PRO A 275 -2.65 -20.58 20.94
C PRO A 275 -4.13 -20.43 21.33
N THR A 276 -5.03 -21.03 20.56
CA THR A 276 -6.50 -21.00 20.73
C THR A 276 -6.99 -22.19 21.57
N THR A 277 -6.40 -23.37 21.39
CA THR A 277 -6.89 -24.64 21.97
C THR A 277 -5.96 -25.26 23.01
N GLY A 278 -4.66 -24.94 22.99
CA GLY A 278 -3.62 -25.65 23.74
C GLY A 278 -3.27 -27.04 23.19
N ASN A 279 -3.74 -27.41 21.99
CA ASN A 279 -3.39 -28.67 21.34
C ASN A 279 -1.95 -28.68 20.80
N ASP A 280 -1.43 -29.89 20.60
CA ASP A 280 -0.20 -30.13 19.85
C ASP A 280 -0.36 -29.77 18.36
N LEU A 281 0.78 -29.48 17.73
CA LEU A 281 0.89 -29.00 16.35
C LEU A 281 1.60 -30.04 15.47
N THR A 282 1.31 -30.03 14.17
CA THR A 282 2.14 -30.70 13.16
C THR A 282 3.54 -30.06 13.11
N PRO A 283 4.58 -30.78 12.66
CA PRO A 283 5.84 -30.15 12.29
C PRO A 283 5.62 -29.06 11.23
N PRO A 284 6.48 -28.03 11.19
CA PRO A 284 6.55 -27.06 10.09
C PRO A 284 6.64 -27.75 8.72
N ILE A 285 5.77 -27.35 7.80
CA ILE A 285 5.79 -27.74 6.39
C ILE A 285 5.83 -26.52 5.49
N SER A 286 6.58 -26.58 4.38
CA SER A 286 6.55 -25.54 3.36
C SER A 286 5.17 -25.45 2.70
N PHE A 287 4.65 -24.24 2.54
CA PHE A 287 3.32 -23.94 2.02
C PHE A 287 3.40 -22.80 1.00
N ASN A 288 3.06 -23.10 -0.25
CA ASN A 288 3.10 -22.13 -1.34
C ASN A 288 2.00 -21.07 -1.15
N LEU A 289 2.39 -19.79 -1.19
CA LEU A 289 1.51 -18.63 -1.00
C LEU A 289 0.75 -18.23 -2.27
N MET A 290 0.83 -18.98 -3.36
CA MET A 290 0.02 -18.76 -4.56
C MET A 290 -1.20 -19.68 -4.58
N PHE A 291 -2.35 -19.17 -5.05
CA PHE A 291 -3.54 -20.00 -5.22
C PHE A 291 -3.40 -20.85 -6.50
N GLN A 292 -3.09 -22.13 -6.32
CA GLN A 292 -2.99 -23.09 -7.42
C GLN A 292 -4.37 -23.45 -8.00
N THR A 293 -4.41 -23.70 -9.30
CA THR A 293 -5.59 -24.12 -10.06
C THR A 293 -5.19 -24.93 -11.30
N SER A 294 -6.16 -25.47 -12.03
CA SER A 294 -5.95 -26.22 -13.27
C SER A 294 -6.60 -25.50 -14.46
N ILE A 295 -5.82 -25.25 -15.50
CA ILE A 295 -6.27 -24.59 -16.72
C ILE A 295 -6.81 -25.66 -17.68
N GLY A 296 -8.13 -25.60 -17.94
CA GLY A 296 -8.83 -26.54 -18.80
C GLY A 296 -9.27 -27.85 -18.10
N PRO A 297 -10.24 -28.58 -18.67
CA PRO A 297 -10.96 -29.65 -17.98
C PRO A 297 -10.12 -30.93 -17.72
N GLY A 298 -8.98 -31.09 -18.40
CA GLY A 298 -8.15 -32.29 -18.29
C GLY A 298 -7.10 -32.26 -17.17
N GLY A 299 -6.95 -31.16 -16.43
CA GLY A 299 -5.92 -31.02 -15.38
C GLY A 299 -4.47 -30.88 -15.87
N ASN A 300 -4.20 -31.21 -17.15
CA ASN A 300 -2.86 -31.27 -17.76
C ASN A 300 -2.05 -29.95 -17.78
N MET A 301 -2.66 -28.80 -17.47
CA MET A 301 -1.98 -27.50 -17.42
C MET A 301 -2.17 -26.88 -16.03
N PRO A 302 -1.24 -27.09 -15.08
CA PRO A 302 -1.23 -26.38 -13.81
C PRO A 302 -1.04 -24.87 -14.03
N GLY A 303 -1.71 -24.10 -13.18
CA GLY A 303 -1.59 -22.65 -13.15
C GLY A 303 -1.88 -22.10 -11.75
N TYR A 304 -1.78 -20.79 -11.63
CA TYR A 304 -2.03 -20.07 -10.39
C TYR A 304 -2.86 -18.81 -10.68
N LEU A 305 -3.44 -18.24 -9.62
CA LEU A 305 -3.79 -16.82 -9.61
C LEU A 305 -2.52 -16.01 -9.29
N ARG A 306 -2.31 -14.91 -10.04
CA ARG A 306 -1.08 -14.10 -9.96
C ARG A 306 -0.85 -13.46 -8.57
N PRO A 307 0.39 -13.44 -8.04
CA PRO A 307 0.73 -12.79 -6.77
C PRO A 307 1.08 -11.28 -6.89
N GLU A 308 1.32 -10.81 -8.11
CA GLU A 308 1.61 -9.44 -8.57
C GLU A 308 1.03 -9.27 -9.99
N THR A 309 0.94 -8.05 -10.52
CA THR A 309 0.48 -7.77 -11.90
C THR A 309 1.64 -7.55 -12.88
N ALA A 310 2.80 -7.07 -12.41
CA ALA A 310 4.04 -6.82 -13.15
C ALA A 310 4.37 -7.84 -14.27
N GLN A 311 4.23 -9.15 -13.98
CA GLN A 311 4.50 -10.23 -14.93
C GLN A 311 3.69 -10.14 -16.24
N GLY A 312 2.48 -9.57 -16.20
CA GLY A 312 1.67 -9.32 -17.39
C GLY A 312 2.29 -8.26 -18.32
N ILE A 313 2.94 -7.27 -17.73
CA ILE A 313 3.62 -6.17 -18.42
C ILE A 313 4.92 -6.69 -19.06
N PHE A 314 5.76 -7.43 -18.32
CA PHE A 314 7.00 -8.01 -18.84
C PHE A 314 6.77 -8.94 -20.04
N LEU A 315 5.75 -9.81 -19.99
CA LEU A 315 5.40 -10.68 -21.12
C LEU A 315 4.92 -9.93 -22.37
N ASN A 316 4.43 -8.69 -22.21
CA ASN A 316 4.00 -7.83 -23.32
C ASN A 316 5.05 -6.79 -23.73
N PHE A 317 6.23 -6.77 -23.11
CA PHE A 317 7.29 -5.75 -23.30
C PHE A 317 7.51 -5.37 -24.78
N LYS A 318 7.65 -6.35 -25.68
CA LYS A 318 7.90 -6.07 -27.11
C LYS A 318 6.79 -5.23 -27.77
N ARG A 319 5.53 -5.44 -27.40
CA ARG A 319 4.38 -4.70 -27.96
C ARG A 319 4.27 -3.29 -27.37
N LEU A 320 4.63 -3.14 -26.11
CA LEU A 320 4.67 -1.84 -25.42
C LEU A 320 5.80 -0.97 -25.98
N LEU A 321 6.98 -1.56 -26.19
CA LEU A 321 8.12 -0.93 -26.85
C LEU A 321 7.81 -0.58 -28.32
N GLU A 322 7.14 -1.47 -29.07
CA GLU A 322 6.66 -1.22 -30.43
C GLU A 322 5.69 -0.03 -30.49
N PHE A 323 4.74 0.05 -29.54
CA PHE A 323 3.83 1.19 -29.40
C PHE A 323 4.57 2.50 -29.12
N ASN A 324 5.64 2.47 -28.29
CA ASN A 324 6.53 3.60 -28.07
C ASN A 324 7.63 3.75 -29.16
N GLN A 325 7.41 3.23 -30.38
CA GLN A 325 8.29 3.40 -31.54
C GLN A 325 9.74 2.92 -31.32
N GLY A 326 9.94 1.90 -30.48
CA GLY A 326 11.26 1.36 -30.14
C GLY A 326 12.07 2.15 -29.12
N LYS A 327 11.54 3.23 -28.55
CA LYS A 327 12.31 4.20 -27.73
C LYS A 327 12.21 3.93 -26.23
N LEU A 328 13.31 4.20 -25.53
CA LEU A 328 13.39 4.36 -24.08
C LEU A 328 13.57 5.85 -23.71
N PRO A 329 13.18 6.29 -22.49
CA PRO A 329 12.38 5.53 -21.54
C PRO A 329 10.90 5.44 -21.96
N PHE A 330 10.17 4.46 -21.42
CA PHE A 330 8.71 4.43 -21.43
C PHE A 330 8.18 3.75 -20.17
N ALA A 331 6.92 3.99 -19.84
CA ALA A 331 6.26 3.28 -18.75
C ALA A 331 5.01 2.55 -19.24
N ALA A 332 4.74 1.40 -18.63
CA ALA A 332 3.46 0.70 -18.74
C ALA A 332 2.87 0.48 -17.34
N ALA A 333 1.57 0.28 -17.23
CA ALA A 333 0.88 0.10 -15.96
C ALA A 333 -0.24 -0.92 -16.05
N GLN A 334 -0.57 -1.55 -14.93
CA GLN A 334 -1.79 -2.33 -14.77
C GLN A 334 -2.48 -2.03 -13.44
N ILE A 335 -3.81 -1.97 -13.46
CA ILE A 335 -4.66 -1.88 -12.27
C ILE A 335 -5.54 -3.13 -12.23
N GLY A 336 -5.43 -3.94 -11.18
CA GLY A 336 -6.21 -5.17 -11.10
C GLY A 336 -5.98 -5.95 -9.81
N ASN A 337 -6.68 -7.08 -9.66
CA ASN A 337 -6.54 -7.90 -8.45
C ASN A 337 -5.32 -8.83 -8.54
N SER A 338 -4.71 -9.06 -7.39
CA SER A 338 -3.62 -10.00 -7.12
C SER A 338 -3.95 -10.82 -5.88
N PHE A 339 -3.40 -12.04 -5.81
CA PHE A 339 -3.86 -13.08 -4.91
C PHE A 339 -2.68 -13.69 -4.14
N ARG A 340 -2.76 -13.69 -2.81
CA ARG A 340 -1.73 -14.27 -1.93
C ARG A 340 -2.43 -15.13 -0.88
N ASN A 341 -2.14 -16.43 -0.84
CA ASN A 341 -2.78 -17.42 0.02
C ASN A 341 -2.26 -17.34 1.46
N GLU A 342 -2.44 -16.18 2.07
CA GLU A 342 -1.98 -15.84 3.42
C GLU A 342 -2.42 -16.89 4.45
N ILE A 343 -1.48 -17.44 5.20
CA ILE A 343 -1.75 -18.55 6.14
C ILE A 343 -2.69 -18.13 7.27
N SER A 344 -2.50 -16.94 7.84
CA SER A 344 -3.34 -16.42 8.93
C SER A 344 -3.55 -14.90 8.82
N PRO A 345 -4.43 -14.43 7.92
CA PRO A 345 -4.78 -13.01 7.79
C PRO A 345 -5.58 -12.53 9.01
N ARG A 346 -5.03 -11.55 9.76
CA ARG A 346 -5.56 -11.08 11.05
C ARG A 346 -5.67 -9.55 11.20
N SER A 347 -5.22 -8.77 10.21
CA SER A 347 -5.04 -7.31 10.33
C SER A 347 -6.01 -6.51 9.44
N GLY A 348 -7.28 -6.93 9.37
CA GLY A 348 -8.28 -6.29 8.51
C GLY A 348 -7.82 -6.22 7.04
N LEU A 349 -7.94 -5.04 6.42
CA LEU A 349 -7.52 -4.80 5.03
C LEU A 349 -5.99 -4.77 4.82
N ILE A 350 -5.17 -4.79 5.87
CA ILE A 350 -3.71 -4.66 5.75
C ILE A 350 -3.06 -5.95 5.19
N ARG A 351 -3.60 -7.12 5.56
CA ARG A 351 -3.08 -8.45 5.15
C ARG A 351 -4.26 -9.35 4.77
N VAL A 352 -4.57 -9.36 3.48
CA VAL A 352 -5.73 -10.00 2.84
C VAL A 352 -5.29 -10.96 1.74
N ARG A 353 -6.20 -11.86 1.33
CA ARG A 353 -5.92 -12.93 0.36
C ARG A 353 -6.15 -12.53 -1.10
N GLU A 354 -7.04 -11.57 -1.32
CA GLU A 354 -7.27 -10.91 -2.59
C GLU A 354 -7.25 -9.39 -2.36
N PHE A 355 -6.53 -8.66 -3.21
CA PHE A 355 -6.48 -7.20 -3.15
C PHE A 355 -6.22 -6.61 -4.53
N THR A 356 -6.76 -5.41 -4.76
CA THR A 356 -6.42 -4.61 -5.95
C THR A 356 -5.07 -3.95 -5.73
N MET A 357 -4.18 -4.14 -6.71
CA MET A 357 -2.93 -3.42 -6.86
C MET A 357 -3.05 -2.44 -8.04
N ALA A 358 -2.23 -1.41 -8.02
CA ALA A 358 -1.91 -0.63 -9.21
C ALA A 358 -0.38 -0.59 -9.31
N GLU A 359 0.18 -1.00 -10.44
CA GLU A 359 1.62 -1.15 -10.62
C GLU A 359 2.06 -0.44 -11.90
N ILE A 360 3.29 0.08 -11.90
CA ILE A 360 3.92 0.80 -13.01
C ILE A 360 5.28 0.16 -13.25
N GLU A 361 5.55 -0.32 -14.46
CA GLU A 361 6.90 -0.68 -14.90
C GLU A 361 7.46 0.47 -15.74
N HIS A 362 8.42 1.24 -15.19
CA HIS A 362 9.11 2.30 -15.92
C HIS A 362 10.43 1.75 -16.47
N PHE A 363 10.44 1.44 -17.77
CA PHE A 363 11.60 0.94 -18.52
C PHE A 363 12.51 2.11 -18.90
N VAL A 364 13.74 2.10 -18.40
CA VAL A 364 14.76 3.14 -18.61
C VAL A 364 16.08 2.52 -19.09
N ASP A 365 16.87 3.30 -19.82
CA ASP A 365 18.23 2.92 -20.20
C ASP A 365 19.11 2.80 -18.95
N PRO A 366 19.82 1.68 -18.72
CA PRO A 366 20.73 1.53 -17.58
C PRO A 366 21.78 2.63 -17.45
N ASN A 367 22.21 3.21 -18.58
CA ASN A 367 23.25 4.23 -18.65
C ASN A 367 22.71 5.67 -18.56
N ASP A 368 21.38 5.86 -18.56
CA ASP A 368 20.74 7.19 -18.56
C ASP A 368 19.53 7.23 -17.61
N LYS A 369 19.78 6.97 -16.31
CA LYS A 369 18.78 7.06 -15.23
C LYS A 369 18.50 8.53 -14.81
N VAL A 370 18.16 9.38 -15.78
CA VAL A 370 17.83 10.80 -15.56
C VAL A 370 16.38 11.10 -15.91
N HIS A 371 15.57 11.56 -14.94
CA HIS A 371 14.17 11.89 -15.19
C HIS A 371 13.96 13.38 -15.48
N GLN A 372 13.51 13.69 -16.70
CA GLN A 372 13.37 15.08 -17.20
C GLN A 372 12.46 15.95 -16.31
N LYS A 373 11.42 15.37 -15.70
CA LYS A 373 10.50 16.08 -14.80
C LYS A 373 10.98 16.18 -13.34
N PHE A 374 12.19 15.72 -12.97
CA PHE A 374 12.63 15.68 -11.56
C PHE A 374 12.57 17.04 -10.85
N ALA A 375 12.87 18.13 -11.57
CA ALA A 375 12.77 19.49 -11.04
C ALA A 375 11.37 19.84 -10.46
N ASN A 376 10.29 19.23 -10.97
CA ASN A 376 8.92 19.46 -10.52
C ASN A 376 8.63 18.93 -9.10
N VAL A 377 9.53 18.11 -8.54
CA VAL A 377 9.39 17.50 -7.20
C VAL A 377 10.62 17.67 -6.31
N ALA A 378 11.73 18.21 -6.83
CA ALA A 378 12.99 18.37 -6.09
C ALA A 378 12.84 19.23 -4.81
N ASP A 379 11.92 20.18 -4.79
CA ASP A 379 11.66 21.06 -3.62
C ASP A 379 10.76 20.42 -2.54
N LEU A 380 10.34 19.16 -2.69
CA LEU A 380 9.52 18.50 -1.68
C LEU A 380 10.33 18.11 -0.44
N GLU A 381 9.90 18.59 0.73
CA GLU A 381 10.35 18.11 2.04
C GLU A 381 9.66 16.78 2.39
N ILE A 382 10.43 15.69 2.41
CA ILE A 382 9.94 14.33 2.66
C ILE A 382 10.71 13.70 3.82
N LEU A 383 10.01 12.94 4.67
CA LEU A 383 10.61 12.18 5.77
C LEU A 383 11.24 10.89 5.23
N LEU A 384 12.58 10.87 5.13
CA LEU A 384 13.36 9.75 4.58
C LEU A 384 14.03 8.94 5.71
N TYR A 385 14.01 7.61 5.57
CA TYR A 385 14.62 6.67 6.51
C TYR A 385 15.55 5.70 5.77
N SER A 386 16.74 6.20 5.42
CA SER A 386 17.75 5.46 4.65
C SER A 386 18.28 4.22 5.39
N SER A 387 18.83 3.26 4.65
CA SER A 387 19.45 2.05 5.22
C SER A 387 20.61 2.40 6.17
N LYS A 388 21.33 3.49 5.85
CA LYS A 388 22.38 4.10 6.68
C LYS A 388 21.84 4.60 8.03
N ALA A 389 20.73 5.33 8.05
CA ALA A 389 20.10 5.84 9.28
C ALA A 389 19.52 4.68 10.14
N GLN A 390 18.85 3.73 9.48
CA GLN A 390 18.37 2.51 10.13
C GLN A 390 19.51 1.75 10.82
N THR A 391 20.61 1.47 10.10
CA THR A 391 21.77 0.75 10.66
C THR A 391 22.46 1.55 11.78
N SER A 392 22.54 2.88 11.70
CA SER A 392 23.10 3.72 12.78
C SER A 392 22.15 4.02 13.95
N GLY A 393 20.96 3.42 14.01
CA GLY A 393 19.98 3.64 15.08
C GLY A 393 19.39 5.06 15.13
N GLN A 394 19.57 5.84 14.07
CA GLN A 394 19.06 7.21 13.96
C GLN A 394 17.61 7.17 13.45
N SER A 395 16.77 8.11 13.91
CA SER A 395 15.41 8.27 13.38
C SER A 395 15.42 8.76 11.93
N ALA A 396 14.27 8.61 11.26
CA ALA A 396 14.01 9.21 9.95
C ALA A 396 14.20 10.74 9.99
N ALA A 397 14.74 11.32 8.92
CA ALA A 397 15.03 12.74 8.80
C ALA A 397 14.20 13.39 7.68
N VAL A 398 13.71 14.62 7.92
CA VAL A 398 13.10 15.41 6.83
C VAL A 398 14.22 15.95 5.95
N MET A 399 14.16 15.65 4.65
CA MET A 399 15.10 16.12 3.64
C MET A 399 14.35 16.71 2.45
N ARG A 400 14.97 17.71 1.79
CA ARG A 400 14.53 18.16 0.47
C ARG A 400 14.93 17.10 -0.57
N LEU A 401 14.01 16.77 -1.47
CA LEU A 401 14.13 15.62 -2.37
C LEU A 401 15.29 15.78 -3.39
N GLY A 402 15.59 17.00 -3.83
CA GLY A 402 16.78 17.34 -4.61
C GLY A 402 18.07 17.02 -3.85
N ASP A 403 18.22 17.59 -2.65
CA ASP A 403 19.37 17.39 -1.76
C ASP A 403 19.62 15.90 -1.47
N ALA A 404 18.56 15.10 -1.32
CA ALA A 404 18.66 13.66 -1.08
C ALA A 404 19.20 12.86 -2.28
N VAL A 405 18.98 13.34 -3.52
CA VAL A 405 19.60 12.77 -4.74
C VAL A 405 21.02 13.30 -4.90
N GLU A 406 21.27 14.59 -4.70
CA GLU A 406 22.61 15.20 -4.78
C GLU A 406 23.60 14.61 -3.77
N GLN A 407 23.13 14.25 -2.57
CA GLN A 407 23.94 13.59 -1.53
C GLN A 407 24.09 12.06 -1.71
N GLY A 408 23.49 11.48 -2.76
CA GLY A 408 23.50 10.03 -2.97
C GLY A 408 22.83 9.24 -1.84
N VAL A 409 21.77 9.81 -1.23
CA VAL A 409 20.88 9.07 -0.32
C VAL A 409 19.88 8.26 -1.13
N ILE A 410 19.25 8.89 -2.13
CA ILE A 410 18.45 8.24 -3.17
C ILE A 410 19.34 8.05 -4.40
N ASN A 411 19.40 6.83 -4.93
CA ASN A 411 20.39 6.42 -5.95
C ASN A 411 20.34 7.26 -7.25
N ASN A 412 19.15 7.59 -7.76
CA ASN A 412 18.99 8.32 -9.02
C ASN A 412 17.72 9.18 -9.08
N SER A 413 17.68 10.11 -10.04
CA SER A 413 16.57 11.07 -10.19
C SER A 413 15.27 10.45 -10.72
N VAL A 414 15.28 9.25 -11.31
CA VAL A 414 14.05 8.51 -11.69
C VAL A 414 13.36 7.98 -10.44
N LEU A 415 14.12 7.31 -9.56
CA LEU A 415 13.64 6.84 -8.27
C LEU A 415 13.19 8.02 -7.38
N GLY A 416 13.98 9.11 -7.37
CA GLY A 416 13.60 10.37 -6.74
C GLY A 416 12.30 10.96 -7.31
N TYR A 417 12.10 10.93 -8.63
CA TYR A 417 10.87 11.42 -9.25
C TYR A 417 9.64 10.63 -8.79
N PHE A 418 9.73 9.29 -8.82
CA PHE A 418 8.63 8.44 -8.37
C PHE A 418 8.34 8.60 -6.89
N ILE A 419 9.35 8.69 -6.01
CA ILE A 419 9.17 9.03 -4.58
C ILE A 419 8.38 10.34 -4.42
N GLY A 420 8.75 11.39 -5.16
CA GLY A 420 8.04 12.68 -5.14
C GLY A 420 6.59 12.60 -5.65
N ARG A 421 6.34 11.86 -6.74
CA ARG A 421 4.97 11.66 -7.26
C ARG A 421 4.12 10.77 -6.35
N ILE A 422 4.69 9.73 -5.74
CA ILE A 422 4.04 8.87 -4.73
C ILE A 422 3.63 9.72 -3.53
N TYR A 423 4.54 10.55 -3.00
CA TYR A 423 4.24 11.46 -1.90
C TYR A 423 3.07 12.39 -2.24
N LEU A 424 3.14 13.10 -3.37
CA LEU A 424 2.07 14.01 -3.80
C LEU A 424 0.72 13.29 -3.99
N TYR A 425 0.73 12.06 -4.50
CA TYR A 425 -0.48 11.25 -4.63
C TYR A 425 -1.07 10.88 -3.26
N LEU A 426 -0.25 10.37 -2.34
CA LEU A 426 -0.69 9.94 -1.02
C LEU A 426 -1.29 11.10 -0.21
N ILE A 427 -0.66 12.28 -0.23
CA ILE A 427 -1.25 13.49 0.37
C ILE A 427 -2.58 13.86 -0.31
N LYS A 428 -2.65 13.83 -1.65
CA LYS A 428 -3.85 14.18 -2.44
C LYS A 428 -5.06 13.25 -2.19
N VAL A 429 -4.83 12.00 -1.77
CA VAL A 429 -5.90 11.06 -1.39
C VAL A 429 -6.23 11.06 0.11
N GLY A 430 -5.49 11.80 0.95
CA GLY A 430 -5.82 12.02 2.36
C GLY A 430 -4.90 11.35 3.38
N VAL A 431 -3.68 10.94 3.00
CA VAL A 431 -2.65 10.55 3.97
C VAL A 431 -2.05 11.80 4.61
N ALA A 432 -1.97 11.85 5.94
CA ALA A 432 -1.37 12.97 6.67
C ALA A 432 0.17 13.04 6.53
N LYS A 433 0.74 14.24 6.32
CA LYS A 433 2.19 14.47 6.06
C LYS A 433 3.08 13.97 7.21
N ASP A 434 2.63 14.14 8.45
CA ASP A 434 3.31 13.72 9.68
C ASP A 434 3.31 12.20 9.91
N LYS A 435 2.42 11.47 9.22
CA LYS A 435 2.23 10.01 9.36
C LYS A 435 2.68 9.23 8.13
N LEU A 436 3.54 9.82 7.30
CA LEU A 436 4.11 9.25 6.07
C LEU A 436 5.64 9.37 6.08
N ARG A 437 6.35 8.25 5.90
CA ARG A 437 7.81 8.20 5.70
C ARG A 437 8.14 7.35 4.46
N PHE A 438 9.33 7.53 3.89
CA PHE A 438 9.89 6.60 2.91
C PHE A 438 11.06 5.85 3.54
N ARG A 439 10.95 4.52 3.66
CA ARG A 439 11.98 3.65 4.23
C ARG A 439 12.74 2.93 3.13
N GLN A 440 14.06 3.09 3.10
CA GLN A 440 14.92 2.34 2.18
C GLN A 440 15.07 0.89 2.65
N HIS A 441 15.13 -0.07 1.73
CA HIS A 441 15.49 -1.44 2.08
C HIS A 441 16.96 -1.52 2.53
N MET A 442 17.26 -2.46 3.40
CA MET A 442 18.65 -2.85 3.67
C MET A 442 19.10 -3.90 2.66
N ASP A 443 20.40 -4.03 2.42
CA ASP A 443 21.00 -4.99 1.50
C ASP A 443 20.71 -6.48 1.84
N ASN A 444 20.12 -6.77 3.00
CA ASN A 444 19.63 -8.10 3.43
C ASN A 444 18.09 -8.24 3.40
N GLU A 445 17.36 -7.21 2.98
CA GLU A 445 15.90 -7.19 2.80
C GLU A 445 15.54 -6.94 1.33
N MET A 446 16.41 -6.21 0.63
CA MET A 446 16.41 -6.01 -0.81
C MET A 446 16.30 -7.36 -1.54
N ALA A 447 15.31 -7.48 -2.42
CA ALA A 447 15.15 -8.67 -3.25
C ALA A 447 16.40 -8.90 -4.12
N HIS A 448 16.72 -10.16 -4.44
CA HIS A 448 17.96 -10.60 -5.11
C HIS A 448 18.17 -10.06 -6.55
N TYR A 449 17.27 -9.19 -7.02
CA TYR A 449 17.29 -8.53 -8.33
C TYR A 449 17.28 -6.99 -8.24
N ALA A 450 17.06 -6.41 -7.06
CA ALA A 450 16.91 -4.96 -6.89
C ALA A 450 18.25 -4.26 -6.60
N CYS A 451 18.38 -3.02 -7.06
CA CYS A 451 19.58 -2.18 -6.86
C CYS A 451 19.39 -1.08 -5.80
N ASP A 452 18.17 -0.61 -5.61
CA ASP A 452 17.70 0.26 -4.52
C ASP A 452 16.18 0.02 -4.37
N CYS A 453 15.61 0.27 -3.20
CA CYS A 453 14.17 0.13 -2.99
C CYS A 453 13.70 1.01 -1.83
N TRP A 454 12.60 1.73 -2.02
CA TRP A 454 12.02 2.64 -1.03
C TRP A 454 10.53 2.37 -0.83
N ASP A 455 10.15 1.93 0.36
CA ASP A 455 8.76 1.73 0.76
C ASP A 455 8.18 3.06 1.25
N ALA A 456 7.05 3.50 0.70
CA ALA A 456 6.20 4.48 1.35
C ALA A 456 5.48 3.79 2.52
N GLU A 457 5.83 4.16 3.75
CA GLU A 457 5.27 3.61 4.97
C GLU A 457 4.40 4.64 5.70
N THR A 458 3.27 4.20 6.24
CA THR A 458 2.35 5.05 7.00
C THR A 458 2.09 4.57 8.41
N LYS A 459 1.99 5.52 9.34
CA LYS A 459 1.90 5.29 10.79
C LYS A 459 0.45 5.06 11.24
N THR A 460 0.06 3.80 11.32
CA THR A 460 -1.29 3.33 11.69
C THR A 460 -1.37 2.85 13.15
N SER A 461 -2.56 2.46 13.60
CA SER A 461 -2.79 1.75 14.87
C SER A 461 -2.13 0.37 14.96
N TYR A 462 -1.54 -0.12 13.87
CA TYR A 462 -0.72 -1.32 13.79
C TYR A 462 0.80 -1.02 13.76
N GLY A 463 1.18 0.25 13.83
CA GLY A 463 2.54 0.75 13.62
C GLY A 463 2.77 1.25 12.19
N TRP A 464 4.03 1.38 11.79
CA TRP A 464 4.39 1.68 10.41
C TRP A 464 4.08 0.48 9.52
N ILE A 465 3.32 0.71 8.44
CA ILE A 465 3.00 -0.29 7.42
C ILE A 465 3.40 0.23 6.03
N GLU A 466 4.03 -0.62 5.23
CA GLU A 466 4.28 -0.38 3.80
C GLU A 466 2.95 -0.33 3.04
N ILE A 467 2.76 0.70 2.21
CA ILE A 467 1.54 0.90 1.40
C ILE A 467 1.82 1.13 -0.09
N VAL A 468 3.04 1.51 -0.44
CA VAL A 468 3.57 1.55 -1.81
C VAL A 468 5.03 1.10 -1.77
N GLY A 469 5.41 0.08 -2.52
CA GLY A 469 6.81 -0.24 -2.78
C GLY A 469 7.33 0.55 -3.99
N CYS A 470 8.59 0.97 -3.98
CA CYS A 470 9.23 1.63 -5.12
C CYS A 470 10.63 1.04 -5.35
N ALA A 471 10.71 -0.01 -6.16
CA ALA A 471 11.92 -0.81 -6.38
C ALA A 471 12.64 -0.47 -7.70
N ASP A 472 13.97 -0.52 -7.72
CA ASP A 472 14.79 -0.53 -8.94
C ASP A 472 15.15 -1.99 -9.25
N ARG A 473 14.25 -2.74 -9.91
CA ARG A 473 14.35 -4.21 -10.16
C ARG A 473 15.45 -4.60 -11.18
N SER A 474 16.29 -3.66 -11.61
CA SER A 474 17.24 -3.82 -12.71
C SER A 474 16.60 -4.44 -13.96
N CYS A 475 17.21 -5.47 -14.56
CA CYS A 475 16.76 -6.11 -15.80
C CYS A 475 16.30 -7.58 -15.61
N TYR A 476 16.13 -8.02 -14.36
CA TYR A 476 16.01 -9.44 -14.01
C TYR A 476 14.86 -10.18 -14.70
N ASP A 477 13.63 -9.68 -14.61
CA ASP A 477 12.45 -10.35 -15.16
C ASP A 477 12.53 -10.49 -16.69
N LEU A 478 12.94 -9.44 -17.39
CA LEU A 478 13.15 -9.47 -18.85
C LEU A 478 14.23 -10.49 -19.23
N ALA A 479 15.35 -10.55 -18.50
CA ALA A 479 16.44 -11.48 -18.75
C ALA A 479 16.04 -12.95 -18.47
N CYS A 480 15.26 -13.20 -17.42
CA CYS A 480 14.74 -14.53 -17.08
C CYS A 480 13.75 -15.03 -18.15
N HIS A 481 12.74 -14.22 -18.51
CA HIS A 481 11.77 -14.58 -19.53
C HIS A 481 12.41 -14.75 -20.91
N ALA A 482 13.34 -13.87 -21.31
CA ALA A 482 14.06 -14.00 -22.58
C ALA A 482 14.88 -15.29 -22.65
N ARG A 483 15.56 -15.68 -21.56
CA ARG A 483 16.38 -16.90 -21.47
C ARG A 483 15.56 -18.18 -21.62
N VAL A 484 14.40 -18.26 -20.96
CA VAL A 484 13.54 -19.45 -20.99
C VAL A 484 12.74 -19.54 -22.29
N THR A 485 12.13 -18.43 -22.75
CA THR A 485 11.32 -18.40 -23.98
C THR A 485 12.14 -18.39 -25.26
N LYS A 486 13.42 -17.98 -25.18
CA LYS A 486 14.32 -17.75 -26.32
C LYS A 486 13.85 -16.63 -27.25
N VAL A 487 13.05 -15.70 -26.73
CA VAL A 487 12.60 -14.48 -27.40
C VAL A 487 13.38 -13.28 -26.82
N PRO A 488 14.12 -12.50 -27.62
CA PRO A 488 14.87 -11.35 -27.09
C PRO A 488 13.92 -10.23 -26.65
N LEU A 489 14.05 -9.82 -25.39
CA LEU A 489 13.31 -8.73 -24.73
C LEU A 489 14.27 -7.55 -24.47
N VAL A 490 14.73 -6.93 -25.54
CA VAL A 490 15.68 -5.79 -25.55
C VAL A 490 15.09 -4.62 -26.34
N ALA A 491 15.63 -3.43 -26.12
CA ALA A 491 15.42 -2.25 -26.95
C ALA A 491 16.64 -2.00 -27.86
N GLU A 492 16.44 -1.28 -28.97
CA GLU A 492 17.51 -0.90 -29.90
C GLU A 492 17.76 0.61 -29.82
N LYS A 493 19.00 1.00 -29.54
CA LYS A 493 19.42 2.40 -29.42
C LYS A 493 20.30 2.79 -30.60
N LEU A 494 19.88 3.78 -31.39
CA LEU A 494 20.70 4.32 -32.47
C LEU A 494 21.93 5.03 -31.90
N LEU A 495 23.11 4.63 -32.40
CA LEU A 495 24.38 5.20 -31.99
C LEU A 495 24.58 6.56 -32.68
N LYS A 496 24.90 7.62 -31.91
CA LYS A 496 24.99 9.01 -32.39
C LYS A 496 26.00 9.18 -33.52
N GLU A 497 27.10 8.45 -33.43
CA GLU A 497 28.00 8.14 -34.53
C GLU A 497 28.02 6.61 -34.65
N PRO A 498 27.92 6.03 -35.87
CA PRO A 498 28.03 4.58 -36.03
C PRO A 498 29.42 4.14 -35.56
N ILE A 499 29.50 3.06 -34.77
CA ILE A 499 30.79 2.57 -34.25
C ILE A 499 31.52 1.85 -35.39
N SER A 500 32.22 2.63 -36.21
CA SER A 500 33.13 2.21 -37.28
C SER A 500 34.59 2.22 -36.85
N LEU A 501 34.90 2.79 -35.67
CA LEU A 501 36.26 2.87 -35.09
C LEU A 501 36.64 1.68 -34.22
N ILE A 502 35.67 0.91 -33.71
CA ILE A 502 35.95 -0.47 -33.27
C ILE A 502 35.62 -1.38 -34.44
N LEU A 503 36.67 -1.72 -35.19
CA LEU A 503 36.66 -2.88 -36.07
C LEU A 503 36.59 -4.13 -35.19
N VAL A 504 35.38 -4.53 -34.79
CA VAL A 504 35.16 -5.85 -34.21
C VAL A 504 35.50 -6.85 -35.30
N ASN A 505 36.71 -7.39 -35.24
CA ASN A 505 37.13 -8.54 -36.03
C ASN A 505 36.33 -9.73 -35.48
N VAL A 506 35.14 -9.97 -36.01
CA VAL A 506 34.31 -11.11 -35.59
C VAL A 506 34.98 -12.37 -36.13
N VAL A 507 35.85 -12.94 -35.30
CA VAL A 507 36.44 -14.26 -35.48
C VAL A 507 35.44 -15.27 -34.93
N GLN A 508 34.77 -16.02 -35.81
CA GLN A 508 33.77 -17.02 -35.42
C GLN A 508 33.90 -18.30 -36.25
N PHE A 509 33.55 -19.43 -35.65
CA PHE A 509 33.36 -20.68 -36.39
C PHE A 509 32.11 -20.61 -37.27
N GLU A 510 32.25 -20.98 -38.55
CA GLU A 510 31.15 -21.26 -39.45
C GLU A 510 31.05 -22.79 -39.66
N PRO A 511 30.18 -23.50 -38.92
CA PRO A 511 30.00 -24.93 -39.09
C PRO A 511 29.19 -25.25 -40.35
N ASN A 512 29.75 -26.10 -41.21
CA ASN A 512 29.08 -26.70 -42.35
C ASN A 512 27.99 -27.67 -41.87
N LYS A 513 26.78 -27.15 -41.69
CA LYS A 513 25.59 -27.89 -41.21
C LYS A 513 25.32 -29.18 -41.99
N GLY A 514 25.66 -29.22 -43.29
CA GLY A 514 25.52 -30.39 -44.14
C GLY A 514 26.55 -31.50 -43.87
N ALA A 515 27.78 -31.15 -43.53
CA ALA A 515 28.82 -32.11 -43.13
C ALA A 515 28.64 -32.55 -41.68
N MET A 516 28.47 -31.59 -40.76
CA MET A 516 28.20 -31.81 -39.33
C MET A 516 26.99 -32.73 -39.11
N GLY A 517 25.87 -32.46 -39.80
CA GLY A 517 24.65 -33.26 -39.71
C GLY A 517 24.80 -34.68 -40.27
N LYS A 518 25.67 -34.91 -41.26
CA LYS A 518 25.97 -36.26 -41.76
C LYS A 518 26.86 -37.05 -40.80
N ALA A 519 27.87 -36.41 -40.21
CA ALA A 519 28.79 -37.04 -39.27
C ALA A 519 28.12 -37.37 -37.92
N TYR A 520 27.52 -36.37 -37.27
CA TYR A 520 27.06 -36.47 -35.88
C TYR A 520 25.53 -36.57 -35.70
N LYS A 521 24.75 -36.48 -36.79
CA LYS A 521 23.30 -36.69 -36.81
C LYS A 521 22.56 -35.85 -35.76
N LYS A 522 22.09 -36.46 -34.67
CA LYS A 522 21.38 -35.77 -33.57
C LYS A 522 22.33 -34.92 -32.71
N ASP A 523 23.54 -35.41 -32.50
CA ASP A 523 24.54 -34.77 -31.63
C ASP A 523 25.29 -33.63 -32.33
N ALA A 524 25.13 -33.50 -33.65
CA ALA A 524 25.66 -32.38 -34.44
C ALA A 524 25.23 -31.01 -33.88
N LYS A 525 24.04 -30.94 -33.27
CA LYS A 525 23.55 -29.71 -32.65
C LYS A 525 24.39 -29.31 -31.42
N ILE A 526 24.73 -30.25 -30.55
CA ILE A 526 25.51 -30.00 -29.32
C ILE A 526 26.87 -29.39 -29.70
N ALA A 527 27.52 -29.96 -30.72
CA ALA A 527 28.77 -29.43 -31.26
C ALA A 527 28.61 -28.03 -31.90
N MET A 528 27.54 -27.77 -32.66
CA MET A 528 27.30 -26.44 -33.25
C MET A 528 26.97 -25.37 -32.20
N ASP A 529 26.17 -25.72 -31.18
CA ASP A 529 25.80 -24.80 -30.10
C ASP A 529 27.04 -24.45 -29.26
N PHE A 530 27.95 -25.41 -29.00
CA PHE A 530 29.26 -25.16 -28.37
C PHE A 530 30.18 -24.27 -29.22
N LEU A 531 30.33 -24.55 -30.52
CA LEU A 531 31.16 -23.75 -31.44
C LEU A 531 30.70 -22.28 -31.54
N SER A 532 29.44 -21.98 -31.20
CA SER A 532 28.91 -20.61 -31.13
C SER A 532 29.21 -19.87 -29.82
N MET A 533 29.85 -20.52 -28.85
CA MET A 533 30.20 -19.97 -27.53
C MET A 533 31.71 -19.89 -27.28
N CYS A 534 32.55 -20.29 -28.25
CA CYS A 534 34.01 -20.19 -28.15
C CYS A 534 34.51 -18.74 -28.24
N ASP A 535 35.60 -18.42 -27.54
CA ASP A 535 36.28 -17.12 -27.61
C ASP A 535 37.30 -17.01 -28.77
N GLU A 536 37.70 -15.78 -29.11
CA GLU A 536 38.63 -15.49 -30.21
C GLU A 536 40.01 -16.17 -30.05
N CYS A 537 40.51 -16.33 -28.83
CA CYS A 537 41.80 -16.96 -28.59
C CYS A 537 41.71 -18.47 -28.89
N TYR A 538 40.70 -19.14 -28.32
CA TYR A 538 40.42 -20.55 -28.59
C TYR A 538 40.17 -20.81 -30.07
N ILE A 539 39.35 -19.99 -30.74
CA ILE A 539 39.07 -20.13 -32.18
C ILE A 539 40.38 -19.99 -32.99
N THR A 540 41.24 -19.03 -32.66
CA THR A 540 42.52 -18.81 -33.34
C THR A 540 43.51 -19.97 -33.14
N ASP A 541 43.53 -20.61 -31.96
CA ASP A 541 44.40 -21.76 -31.70
C ASP A 541 43.88 -23.05 -32.33
N GLN A 542 42.57 -23.27 -32.38
CA GLN A 542 41.99 -24.37 -33.17
C GLN A 542 42.12 -24.14 -34.68
N GLU A 543 42.17 -22.89 -35.16
CA GLU A 543 42.46 -22.57 -36.57
C GLU A 543 43.88 -23.00 -36.97
N LYS A 544 44.87 -22.84 -36.06
CA LYS A 544 46.23 -23.37 -36.25
C LYS A 544 46.22 -24.89 -36.37
N LEU A 545 45.56 -25.60 -35.45
CA LEU A 545 45.39 -27.07 -35.55
C LEU A 545 44.71 -27.49 -36.87
N LEU A 546 43.63 -26.84 -37.28
CA LEU A 546 42.97 -27.06 -38.59
C LEU A 546 43.88 -26.77 -39.80
N SER A 547 44.98 -26.03 -39.61
CA SER A 547 45.97 -25.76 -40.65
C SER A 547 47.17 -26.73 -40.62
N GLU A 548 47.56 -27.22 -39.45
CA GLU A 548 48.74 -28.07 -39.22
C GLU A 548 48.40 -29.57 -39.21
N THR A 549 47.37 -29.98 -38.46
CA THR A 549 46.90 -31.38 -38.35
C THR A 549 45.65 -31.65 -39.20
N GLY A 550 44.96 -30.60 -39.68
CA GLY A 550 43.76 -30.71 -40.53
C GLY A 550 42.46 -31.06 -39.80
N GLU A 551 42.57 -31.35 -38.50
CA GLU A 551 41.49 -31.73 -37.59
C GLU A 551 41.80 -31.29 -36.16
N PHE A 552 40.76 -31.05 -35.37
CA PHE A 552 40.83 -30.77 -33.94
C PHE A 552 39.70 -31.49 -33.18
N THR A 553 39.78 -31.51 -31.84
CA THR A 553 38.83 -32.24 -30.99
C THR A 553 38.25 -31.31 -29.93
N ILE A 554 36.92 -31.35 -29.74
CA ILE A 554 36.20 -30.64 -28.68
C ILE A 554 35.48 -31.62 -27.77
N GLU A 555 35.30 -31.26 -26.49
CA GLU A 555 34.48 -32.03 -25.54
C GLU A 555 33.39 -31.13 -24.94
N THR A 556 32.14 -31.58 -25.02
CA THR A 556 30.97 -30.85 -24.50
C THR A 556 29.83 -31.81 -24.20
N GLU A 557 29.03 -31.51 -23.16
CA GLU A 557 27.96 -32.38 -22.62
C GLU A 557 28.39 -33.87 -22.41
N GLY A 558 29.66 -34.10 -22.04
CA GLY A 558 30.20 -35.44 -21.84
C GLY A 558 30.45 -36.24 -23.14
N LYS A 559 30.52 -35.56 -24.30
CA LYS A 559 30.78 -36.16 -25.62
C LYS A 559 31.98 -35.50 -26.32
N THR A 560 32.81 -36.33 -26.93
CA THR A 560 33.99 -35.94 -27.71
C THR A 560 33.64 -35.84 -29.20
N PHE A 561 33.91 -34.71 -29.84
CA PHE A 561 33.66 -34.48 -31.27
C PHE A 561 34.96 -34.13 -32.00
N LYS A 562 35.14 -34.66 -33.22
CA LYS A 562 36.39 -34.57 -33.99
C LYS A 562 36.16 -33.81 -35.30
N LEU A 563 36.47 -32.53 -35.29
CA LEU A 563 36.07 -31.56 -36.29
C LEU A 563 37.17 -31.40 -37.35
N THR A 564 36.81 -31.61 -38.62
CA THR A 564 37.72 -31.45 -39.76
C THR A 564 37.43 -30.16 -40.52
N LYS A 565 38.36 -29.76 -41.39
CA LYS A 565 38.28 -28.56 -42.23
C LYS A 565 37.05 -28.49 -43.15
N ASP A 566 36.45 -29.63 -43.51
CA ASP A 566 35.20 -29.69 -44.28
C ASP A 566 33.95 -29.45 -43.42
N MET A 567 34.05 -29.63 -42.10
CA MET A 567 32.97 -29.49 -41.13
C MET A 567 32.91 -28.11 -40.50
N VAL A 568 34.06 -27.44 -40.31
CA VAL A 568 34.15 -26.13 -39.67
C VAL A 568 35.18 -25.26 -40.38
N CYS A 569 34.76 -24.06 -40.76
CA CYS A 569 35.63 -22.98 -41.24
C CYS A 569 35.73 -21.88 -40.17
N VAL A 570 36.79 -21.09 -40.14
CA VAL A 570 36.85 -19.84 -39.37
C VAL A 570 36.59 -18.67 -40.30
N LYS A 571 35.64 -17.81 -39.95
CA LYS A 571 35.42 -16.54 -40.64
C LYS A 571 35.87 -15.40 -39.74
N ARG A 572 36.62 -14.47 -40.34
CA ARG A 572 37.02 -13.20 -39.76
C ARG A 572 36.43 -12.09 -40.63
N PHE A 573 35.56 -11.26 -40.07
CA PHE A 573 34.93 -10.16 -40.81
C PHE A 573 34.67 -8.94 -39.91
N GLN A 574 34.60 -7.77 -40.52
CA GLN A 574 34.30 -6.52 -39.84
C GLN A 574 32.79 -6.29 -39.85
N LYS A 575 32.17 -6.13 -38.68
CA LYS A 575 30.74 -5.84 -38.53
C LYS A 575 30.53 -4.43 -38.00
N THR A 576 30.10 -3.50 -38.85
CA THR A 576 29.65 -2.17 -38.40
C THR A 576 28.37 -2.31 -37.58
N LEU A 577 28.34 -1.70 -36.38
CA LEU A 577 27.15 -1.62 -35.54
C LEU A 577 26.56 -0.21 -35.63
N HIS A 578 25.32 -0.13 -36.13
CA HIS A 578 24.54 1.11 -36.21
C HIS A 578 23.58 1.29 -35.01
N VAL A 579 23.28 0.19 -34.31
CA VAL A 579 22.46 0.13 -33.11
C VAL A 579 23.17 -0.64 -32.00
N GLU A 580 22.88 -0.26 -30.77
CA GLU A 580 23.23 -0.94 -29.53
C GLU A 580 21.97 -1.65 -28.99
N GLU A 581 22.08 -2.94 -28.64
CA GLU A 581 21.01 -3.67 -27.94
C GLU A 581 21.08 -3.35 -26.44
N VAL A 582 20.05 -2.67 -25.93
CA VAL A 582 19.96 -2.25 -24.52
C VAL A 582 18.91 -3.12 -23.82
N VAL A 583 19.32 -3.83 -22.77
CA VAL A 583 18.36 -4.45 -21.83
C VAL A 583 17.91 -3.34 -20.87
N PRO A 584 16.61 -2.97 -20.82
CA PRO A 584 16.17 -1.89 -19.94
C PRO A 584 16.33 -2.26 -18.46
N ASN A 585 16.65 -1.27 -17.64
CA ASN A 585 16.39 -1.34 -16.21
C ASN A 585 14.94 -0.92 -15.94
N VAL A 586 14.33 -1.45 -14.88
CA VAL A 586 12.92 -1.18 -14.53
C VAL A 586 12.82 -0.56 -13.14
N ILE A 587 12.10 0.56 -13.05
CA ILE A 587 11.64 1.12 -11.78
C ILE A 587 10.17 0.74 -11.59
N GLU A 588 9.85 0.10 -10.47
CA GLU A 588 8.53 -0.46 -10.12
C GLU A 588 7.90 0.28 -8.92
N PRO A 589 7.04 1.28 -9.16
CA PRO A 589 6.06 1.74 -8.19
C PRO A 589 4.84 0.79 -8.08
N SER A 590 4.77 0.00 -7.00
CA SER A 590 3.68 -0.96 -6.72
C SER A 590 2.80 -0.49 -5.55
N PHE A 591 1.51 -0.21 -5.81
CA PHE A 591 0.59 0.44 -4.88
C PHE A 591 -0.46 -0.53 -4.28
N GLY A 592 -0.42 -0.71 -2.96
CA GLY A 592 -1.39 -1.54 -2.23
C GLY A 592 -2.70 -0.81 -1.94
N ILE A 593 -3.61 -0.70 -2.92
CA ILE A 593 -4.85 0.11 -2.84
C ILE A 593 -5.69 -0.18 -1.59
N GLY A 594 -5.77 -1.44 -1.14
CA GLY A 594 -6.45 -1.82 0.10
C GLY A 594 -5.83 -1.22 1.37
N ARG A 595 -4.49 -1.17 1.45
CA ARG A 595 -3.75 -0.57 2.58
C ARG A 595 -3.80 0.96 2.55
N ILE A 596 -3.69 1.55 1.35
CA ILE A 596 -3.85 3.00 1.13
C ILE A 596 -5.23 3.45 1.63
N MET A 597 -6.29 2.75 1.23
CA MET A 597 -7.66 3.04 1.68
C MET A 597 -7.85 2.84 3.18
N TYR A 598 -7.24 1.82 3.79
CA TYR A 598 -7.26 1.64 5.25
C TYR A 598 -6.56 2.79 6.00
N THR A 599 -5.42 3.23 5.48
CA THR A 599 -4.67 4.38 6.00
C THR A 599 -5.50 5.66 5.92
N ILE A 600 -6.21 5.89 4.80
CA ILE A 600 -7.13 7.04 4.66
C ILE A 600 -8.26 6.97 5.69
N PHE A 601 -8.81 5.78 6.01
CA PHE A 601 -9.78 5.66 7.10
C PHE A 601 -9.20 6.10 8.44
N GLU A 602 -8.04 5.57 8.86
CA GLU A 602 -7.44 5.93 10.16
C GLU A 602 -7.00 7.41 10.23
N HIS A 603 -6.41 7.95 9.15
CA HIS A 603 -5.89 9.32 9.12
C HIS A 603 -6.99 10.39 9.00
N THR A 604 -8.21 10.02 8.59
CA THR A 604 -9.33 10.97 8.44
C THR A 604 -10.49 10.72 9.40
N PHE A 605 -10.46 9.68 10.24
CA PHE A 605 -11.51 9.41 11.20
C PHE A 605 -11.45 10.34 12.41
N HIS A 606 -12.57 11.00 12.72
CA HIS A 606 -12.70 11.85 13.90
C HIS A 606 -14.06 11.67 14.59
N VAL A 607 -14.12 12.12 15.84
CA VAL A 607 -15.34 12.22 16.66
C VAL A 607 -15.64 13.71 16.87
N ARG A 608 -16.91 14.12 16.83
CA ARG A 608 -17.30 15.51 17.08
C ARG A 608 -17.16 15.89 18.55
N GLU A 609 -16.64 17.08 18.81
CA GLU A 609 -16.66 17.68 20.15
C GLU A 609 -18.11 17.82 20.65
N GLY A 610 -18.36 17.39 21.89
CA GLY A 610 -19.68 17.47 22.54
C GLY A 610 -20.67 16.35 22.18
N ASP A 611 -20.41 15.50 21.18
CA ASP A 611 -21.25 14.35 20.84
C ASP A 611 -20.42 13.14 20.40
N GLU A 612 -20.07 12.28 21.37
CA GLU A 612 -19.24 11.09 21.16
C GLU A 612 -19.83 10.04 20.19
N GLN A 613 -21.12 10.13 19.86
CA GLN A 613 -21.77 9.23 18.90
C GLN A 613 -21.61 9.73 17.45
N ARG A 614 -21.28 11.00 17.24
CA ARG A 614 -21.10 11.58 15.90
C ARG A 614 -19.66 11.42 15.43
N THR A 615 -19.41 10.32 14.73
CA THR A 615 -18.18 10.11 13.96
C THR A 615 -18.28 10.75 12.58
N PHE A 616 -17.13 11.09 11.99
CA PHE A 616 -17.05 11.54 10.59
C PHE A 616 -15.68 11.21 9.98
N PHE A 617 -15.61 11.21 8.64
CA PHE A 617 -14.36 11.03 7.90
C PHE A 617 -14.02 12.29 7.09
N SER A 618 -12.87 12.90 7.40
CA SER A 618 -12.27 14.06 6.70
C SER A 618 -11.70 13.71 5.31
N PHE A 619 -12.39 12.90 4.51
CA PHE A 619 -11.93 12.55 3.16
C PHE A 619 -11.76 13.80 2.29
N PRO A 620 -10.62 14.00 1.59
CA PRO A 620 -10.49 15.08 0.61
C PRO A 620 -11.60 15.01 -0.44
N ALA A 621 -12.10 16.17 -0.88
CA ALA A 621 -13.27 16.24 -1.78
C ALA A 621 -13.06 15.45 -3.08
N THR A 622 -11.83 15.38 -3.58
CA THR A 622 -11.39 14.56 -4.72
C THR A 622 -11.74 13.07 -4.56
N VAL A 623 -11.50 12.49 -3.38
CA VAL A 623 -11.75 11.06 -3.11
C VAL A 623 -13.07 10.76 -2.39
N ALA A 624 -13.67 11.74 -1.72
CA ALA A 624 -14.91 11.59 -0.96
C ALA A 624 -16.00 10.83 -1.76
N PRO A 625 -16.63 9.78 -1.20
CA PRO A 625 -17.52 8.87 -1.95
C PRO A 625 -18.65 9.58 -2.72
N TYR A 626 -19.39 10.44 -1.99
CA TYR A 626 -20.29 11.44 -2.55
C TYR A 626 -19.71 12.82 -2.27
N LYS A 627 -19.74 13.69 -3.28
CA LYS A 627 -19.29 15.08 -3.16
C LYS A 627 -20.31 15.92 -2.42
N CYS A 628 -21.60 15.68 -2.70
CA CYS A 628 -22.71 16.44 -2.13
C CYS A 628 -23.76 15.56 -1.44
N SER A 629 -24.41 16.10 -0.42
CA SER A 629 -25.75 15.68 -0.01
C SER A 629 -26.78 16.76 -0.36
N VAL A 630 -28.03 16.37 -0.57
CA VAL A 630 -29.16 17.29 -0.79
C VAL A 630 -30.23 17.01 0.26
N LEU A 631 -30.54 18.01 1.08
CA LEU A 631 -31.29 17.86 2.32
C LEU A 631 -32.43 18.89 2.40
N PRO A 632 -33.70 18.52 2.21
CA PRO A 632 -34.81 19.43 2.53
C PRO A 632 -34.91 19.61 4.06
N LEU A 633 -35.10 20.83 4.57
CA LEU A 633 -35.06 21.11 6.02
C LEU A 633 -36.04 20.23 6.83
N SER A 634 -37.22 19.95 6.27
CA SER A 634 -38.27 19.09 6.82
C SER A 634 -38.94 18.29 5.68
N PRO A 635 -39.81 17.29 5.94
CA PRO A 635 -40.49 16.51 4.89
C PRO A 635 -41.67 17.28 4.25
N ASN A 636 -41.51 18.58 4.03
CA ASN A 636 -42.52 19.45 3.42
C ASN A 636 -42.51 19.31 1.90
N GLN A 637 -43.69 19.20 1.28
CA GLN A 637 -43.84 19.01 -0.16
C GLN A 637 -43.28 20.20 -0.98
N GLU A 638 -43.33 21.40 -0.41
CA GLU A 638 -42.80 22.64 -1.03
C GLU A 638 -41.30 22.55 -1.38
N PHE A 639 -40.53 21.71 -0.68
CA PHE A 639 -39.10 21.53 -0.95
C PHE A 639 -38.82 20.51 -2.07
N VAL A 640 -39.77 19.62 -2.39
CA VAL A 640 -39.56 18.51 -3.32
C VAL A 640 -39.20 18.96 -4.74
N PRO A 641 -39.80 20.01 -5.34
CA PRO A 641 -39.39 20.52 -6.65
C PRO A 641 -37.92 20.99 -6.67
N PHE A 642 -37.48 21.72 -5.64
CA PHE A 642 -36.11 22.21 -5.52
C PHE A 642 -35.11 21.07 -5.31
N VAL A 643 -35.42 20.10 -4.44
CA VAL A 643 -34.61 18.89 -4.22
C VAL A 643 -34.41 18.13 -5.53
N ARG A 644 -35.49 17.97 -6.31
CA ARG A 644 -35.44 17.29 -7.60
C ARG A 644 -34.61 18.06 -8.64
N SER A 645 -34.87 19.35 -8.82
CA SER A 645 -34.14 20.17 -9.80
C SER A 645 -32.64 20.17 -9.52
N LEU A 646 -32.26 20.38 -8.26
CA LEU A 646 -30.86 20.38 -7.82
C LEU A 646 -30.18 19.02 -7.99
N SER A 647 -30.88 17.91 -7.71
CA SER A 647 -30.40 16.55 -7.96
C SER A 647 -30.14 16.28 -9.45
N GLU A 648 -31.07 16.71 -10.33
CA GLU A 648 -30.88 16.62 -11.78
C GLU A 648 -29.72 17.52 -12.27
N GLU A 649 -29.48 18.69 -11.66
CA GLU A 649 -28.37 19.60 -12.02
C GLU A 649 -27.00 19.14 -11.52
N LEU A 650 -26.93 18.56 -10.33
CA LEU A 650 -25.73 17.89 -9.82
C LEU A 650 -25.38 16.69 -10.73
N THR A 651 -26.39 15.94 -11.18
CA THR A 651 -26.21 14.87 -12.18
C THR A 651 -25.68 15.43 -13.50
N ARG A 652 -26.25 16.52 -14.02
CA ARG A 652 -25.78 17.19 -15.26
C ARG A 652 -24.35 17.71 -15.16
N ASN A 653 -23.86 18.05 -13.97
CA ASN A 653 -22.47 18.45 -13.71
C ASN A 653 -21.52 17.27 -13.39
N GLY A 654 -21.98 16.02 -13.44
CA GLY A 654 -21.18 14.84 -13.10
C GLY A 654 -20.87 14.69 -11.60
N VAL A 655 -21.56 15.43 -10.73
CA VAL A 655 -21.29 15.47 -9.29
C VAL A 655 -21.98 14.30 -8.60
N SER A 656 -21.20 13.34 -8.08
CA SER A 656 -21.75 12.25 -7.27
C SER A 656 -22.37 12.83 -5.99
N HIS A 657 -23.66 12.56 -5.78
CA HIS A 657 -24.41 13.12 -4.66
C HIS A 657 -25.47 12.16 -4.13
N LYS A 658 -26.00 12.46 -2.94
CA LYS A 658 -27.07 11.70 -2.31
C LYS A 658 -28.15 12.59 -1.70
N VAL A 659 -29.41 12.36 -2.09
CA VAL A 659 -30.57 12.93 -1.40
C VAL A 659 -30.79 12.18 -0.08
N ASP A 660 -31.10 12.91 1.01
CA ASP A 660 -31.64 12.34 2.25
C ASP A 660 -32.85 13.19 2.69
N ASP A 661 -34.01 12.74 2.26
CA ASP A 661 -35.36 13.29 2.50
C ASP A 661 -36.06 12.66 3.72
N SER A 662 -35.38 11.73 4.41
CA SER A 662 -35.97 10.95 5.49
C SER A 662 -36.42 11.81 6.69
N SER A 663 -37.42 11.31 7.43
CA SER A 663 -38.15 11.98 8.52
C SER A 663 -37.32 12.37 9.76
N GLY A 664 -35.99 12.28 9.72
CA GLY A 664 -35.11 12.76 10.77
C GLY A 664 -34.88 14.29 10.71
N SER A 665 -34.62 14.89 11.87
CA SER A 665 -34.16 16.29 11.95
C SER A 665 -32.91 16.53 11.10
N ILE A 666 -32.72 17.76 10.62
CA ILE A 666 -31.59 18.11 9.75
C ILE A 666 -30.23 17.74 10.38
N GLY A 667 -30.06 17.94 11.69
CA GLY A 667 -28.86 17.50 12.42
C GLY A 667 -28.64 15.97 12.41
N ARG A 668 -29.70 15.15 12.43
CA ARG A 668 -29.62 13.68 12.34
C ARG A 668 -29.42 13.19 10.89
N ARG A 669 -29.67 14.05 9.90
CA ARG A 669 -29.30 13.79 8.50
C ARG A 669 -27.85 14.21 8.23
N TYR A 670 -27.42 15.38 8.71
CA TYR A 670 -26.01 15.76 8.71
C TYR A 670 -25.12 14.74 9.44
N ALA A 671 -25.52 14.23 10.61
CA ALA A 671 -24.79 13.13 11.26
C ALA A 671 -24.61 11.91 10.34
N ARG A 672 -25.66 11.53 9.58
CA ARG A 672 -25.61 10.40 8.64
C ARG A 672 -24.81 10.66 7.36
N THR A 673 -24.64 11.91 6.94
CA THR A 673 -23.77 12.26 5.79
C THR A 673 -22.31 12.43 6.22
N ASP A 674 -22.09 13.02 7.40
CA ASP A 674 -20.77 13.15 8.03
C ASP A 674 -20.14 11.77 8.30
N GLU A 675 -20.92 10.81 8.84
CA GLU A 675 -20.50 9.42 9.12
C GLU A 675 -19.95 8.64 7.90
N ILE A 676 -20.29 9.06 6.68
CA ILE A 676 -19.79 8.45 5.43
C ILE A 676 -18.88 9.40 4.63
N GLY A 677 -18.45 10.49 5.26
CA GLY A 677 -17.49 11.44 4.72
C GLY A 677 -17.96 12.21 3.49
N VAL A 678 -19.28 12.44 3.30
CA VAL A 678 -19.77 13.33 2.23
C VAL A 678 -19.17 14.72 2.43
N ALA A 679 -18.46 15.24 1.41
CA ALA A 679 -17.67 16.45 1.57
C ALA A 679 -18.50 17.71 1.82
N PHE A 680 -19.63 17.87 1.11
CA PHE A 680 -20.51 19.03 1.23
C PHE A 680 -21.98 18.63 1.38
N GLY A 681 -22.80 19.50 1.96
CA GLY A 681 -24.24 19.28 2.05
C GLY A 681 -25.04 20.54 1.75
N ILE A 682 -25.94 20.47 0.79
CA ILE A 682 -26.87 21.55 0.46
C ILE A 682 -28.16 21.37 1.25
N THR A 683 -28.56 22.37 2.03
CA THR A 683 -29.87 22.41 2.69
C THR A 683 -30.82 23.35 1.95
N ILE A 684 -31.99 22.84 1.62
CA ILE A 684 -33.12 23.58 1.05
C ILE A 684 -34.07 23.88 2.21
N ASP A 685 -34.31 25.15 2.49
CA ASP A 685 -35.07 25.62 3.63
C ASP A 685 -36.22 26.56 3.22
N PHE A 686 -36.92 27.14 4.21
CA PHE A 686 -38.07 27.99 3.95
C PHE A 686 -37.71 29.26 3.18
N ASP A 687 -36.50 29.82 3.33
CA ASP A 687 -36.08 30.97 2.51
C ASP A 687 -35.88 30.57 1.05
N THR A 688 -35.45 29.34 0.76
CA THR A 688 -35.32 28.83 -0.62
C THR A 688 -36.65 28.88 -1.37
N VAL A 689 -37.76 28.60 -0.68
CA VAL A 689 -39.12 28.66 -1.24
C VAL A 689 -39.68 30.08 -1.18
N ASN A 690 -39.48 30.79 -0.06
CA ASN A 690 -40.18 32.04 0.25
C ASN A 690 -39.54 33.28 -0.36
N LYS A 691 -38.25 33.26 -0.73
CA LYS A 691 -37.50 34.40 -1.24
C LYS A 691 -37.18 34.27 -2.72
N THR A 692 -36.99 35.42 -3.36
CA THR A 692 -36.45 35.56 -4.71
C THR A 692 -35.25 36.51 -4.65
N PRO A 693 -34.06 36.16 -5.18
CA PRO A 693 -33.72 34.90 -5.85
C PRO A 693 -33.77 33.67 -4.92
N HIS A 694 -33.97 32.50 -5.51
CA HIS A 694 -34.03 31.23 -4.78
C HIS A 694 -32.64 30.80 -4.32
N THR A 695 -32.39 30.86 -3.01
CA THR A 695 -31.09 30.57 -2.40
C THR A 695 -31.16 29.41 -1.42
N ALA A 696 -30.11 28.60 -1.36
CA ALA A 696 -29.97 27.46 -0.45
C ALA A 696 -28.63 27.54 0.28
N THR A 697 -28.50 26.86 1.44
CA THR A 697 -27.23 26.85 2.17
C THR A 697 -26.34 25.72 1.67
N LEU A 698 -25.04 25.99 1.56
CA LEU A 698 -23.99 24.99 1.34
C LEU A 698 -23.19 24.86 2.63
N ARG A 699 -23.09 23.63 3.14
CA ARG A 699 -22.29 23.28 4.33
C ARG A 699 -21.02 22.55 3.93
N ASP A 700 -19.90 22.95 4.52
CA ASP A 700 -18.69 22.13 4.62
C ASP A 700 -18.82 21.07 5.73
N ARG A 701 -18.41 19.83 5.44
CA ARG A 701 -18.36 18.75 6.42
C ARG A 701 -17.47 19.10 7.61
N ASP A 702 -16.24 19.57 7.38
CA ASP A 702 -15.22 19.52 8.43
C ASP A 702 -15.42 20.62 9.48
N SER A 703 -15.46 21.88 9.05
CA SER A 703 -15.76 23.04 9.90
C SER A 703 -17.22 23.12 10.37
N MET A 704 -18.11 22.37 9.72
CA MET A 704 -19.57 22.48 9.81
C MET A 704 -20.16 23.84 9.42
N ARG A 705 -19.35 24.80 8.93
CA ARG A 705 -19.79 26.16 8.59
C ARG A 705 -20.62 26.15 7.30
N GLN A 706 -21.45 27.19 7.15
CA GLN A 706 -22.39 27.32 6.06
C GLN A 706 -22.28 28.70 5.39
N ILE A 707 -22.40 28.69 4.07
CA ILE A 707 -22.62 29.86 3.21
C ILE A 707 -23.97 29.72 2.52
N ARG A 708 -24.52 30.81 1.97
CA ARG A 708 -25.73 30.79 1.16
C ARG A 708 -25.46 31.33 -0.25
N ALA A 709 -25.96 30.63 -1.26
CA ALA A 709 -25.80 30.98 -2.68
C ALA A 709 -27.09 30.64 -3.46
N GLU A 710 -27.19 31.10 -4.71
CA GLU A 710 -28.34 30.74 -5.57
C GLU A 710 -28.33 29.25 -5.94
N VAL A 711 -29.51 28.63 -5.98
CA VAL A 711 -29.66 27.19 -6.23
C VAL A 711 -29.03 26.76 -7.56
N SER A 712 -29.04 27.65 -8.56
CA SER A 712 -28.45 27.53 -9.90
C SER A 712 -26.91 27.52 -9.90
N GLU A 713 -26.25 28.21 -8.97
CA GLU A 713 -24.78 28.28 -8.90
C GLU A 713 -24.17 27.08 -8.14
N LEU A 714 -24.90 26.56 -7.14
CA LEU A 714 -24.43 25.50 -6.25
C LEU A 714 -23.85 24.26 -6.95
N PRO A 715 -24.45 23.72 -8.04
CA PRO A 715 -23.85 22.61 -8.79
C PRO A 715 -22.46 22.90 -9.34
N GLY A 716 -22.21 24.14 -9.79
CA GLY A 716 -20.90 24.57 -10.28
C GLY A 716 -19.88 24.72 -9.15
N ILE A 717 -20.27 25.38 -8.05
CA ILE A 717 -19.44 25.55 -6.85
C ILE A 717 -19.00 24.19 -6.29
N VAL A 718 -19.92 23.23 -6.17
CA VAL A 718 -19.63 21.90 -5.64
C VAL A 718 -18.79 21.06 -6.60
N ARG A 719 -18.99 21.17 -7.91
CA ARG A 719 -18.11 20.54 -8.92
C ARG A 719 -16.68 21.04 -8.80
N ASP A 720 -16.48 22.35 -8.66
CA ASP A 720 -15.15 22.96 -8.64
C ASP A 720 -14.42 22.72 -7.30
N LEU A 721 -15.16 22.66 -6.19
CA LEU A 721 -14.68 22.13 -4.91
C LEU A 721 -14.27 20.64 -5.01
N ALA A 722 -15.09 19.80 -5.64
CA ALA A 722 -14.84 18.36 -5.78
C ALA A 722 -13.62 18.06 -6.66
N ASN A 723 -13.38 18.88 -7.68
CA ASN A 723 -12.19 18.81 -8.53
C ASN A 723 -10.93 19.42 -7.89
N GLY A 724 -11.07 20.11 -6.74
CA GLY A 724 -9.97 20.80 -6.08
C GLY A 724 -9.49 22.08 -6.78
N THR A 725 -10.26 22.62 -7.73
CA THR A 725 -9.97 23.91 -8.38
C THR A 725 -10.41 25.11 -7.53
N LEU A 726 -11.28 24.86 -6.55
CA LEU A 726 -11.72 25.82 -5.53
C LEU A 726 -11.50 25.25 -4.13
N SER A 727 -11.21 26.10 -3.15
CA SER A 727 -11.09 25.70 -1.73
C SER A 727 -12.16 26.39 -0.88
N TRP A 728 -12.53 25.78 0.25
CA TRP A 728 -13.61 26.29 1.11
C TRP A 728 -13.37 27.72 1.59
N ALA A 729 -12.13 28.09 1.93
CA ALA A 729 -11.77 29.46 2.32
C ALA A 729 -12.05 30.50 1.22
N VAL A 730 -11.98 30.11 -0.06
CA VAL A 730 -12.32 31.00 -1.20
C VAL A 730 -13.83 31.04 -1.44
N VAL A 731 -14.59 30.01 -1.02
CA VAL A 731 -16.06 30.06 -1.03
C VAL A 731 -16.56 31.01 0.07
N GLU A 732 -16.03 30.89 1.29
CA GLU A 732 -16.38 31.81 2.41
C GLU A 732 -16.00 33.27 2.14
N SER A 733 -15.01 33.55 1.30
CA SER A 733 -14.64 34.92 0.91
C SER A 733 -15.48 35.48 -0.24
N ARG A 734 -16.30 34.67 -0.91
CA ARG A 734 -17.13 35.05 -2.08
C ARG A 734 -18.63 35.10 -1.77
N TYR A 735 -19.09 34.24 -0.86
CA TYR A 735 -20.52 34.05 -0.57
C TYR A 735 -20.88 34.41 0.88
N PRO A 736 -22.07 34.96 1.14
CA PRO A 736 -22.48 35.33 2.49
C PRO A 736 -22.53 34.11 3.41
N ILE A 737 -21.93 34.26 4.60
CA ILE A 737 -21.99 33.27 5.68
C ILE A 737 -23.44 33.20 6.20
N PHE A 738 -23.92 31.98 6.47
CA PHE A 738 -25.27 31.76 6.95
C PHE A 738 -25.36 31.91 8.48
N GLU A 739 -25.96 33.01 8.94
CA GLU A 739 -26.20 33.27 10.36
C GLU A 739 -27.54 32.71 10.89
N GLY A 740 -28.50 32.46 9.99
CA GLY A 740 -29.81 31.88 10.31
C GLY A 740 -30.80 32.00 9.15
N GLN A 741 -31.93 31.28 9.23
CA GLN A 741 -33.06 31.47 8.31
C GLN A 741 -33.91 32.66 8.77
N GLU A 742 -34.48 33.42 7.84
CA GLU A 742 -35.33 34.58 8.16
C GLU A 742 -36.82 34.25 8.10
N THR A 743 -37.24 33.36 7.21
CA THR A 743 -38.63 32.93 7.08
C THR A 743 -38.88 31.56 7.72
N GLY A 744 -40.14 31.32 8.08
CA GLY A 744 -40.63 30.01 8.53
C GLY A 744 -41.58 29.39 7.49
N ARG A 745 -42.31 28.36 7.93
CA ARG A 745 -43.49 27.91 7.19
C ARG A 745 -44.47 29.08 7.09
N ARG A 746 -44.97 29.39 5.89
CA ARG A 746 -46.15 30.24 5.75
C ARG A 746 -47.34 29.43 6.26
N ASP A 747 -48.02 29.90 7.29
CA ASP A 747 -49.31 29.33 7.65
C ASP A 747 -50.30 29.67 6.53
N THR A 748 -50.82 28.64 5.86
CA THR A 748 -51.88 28.76 4.85
C THR A 748 -53.21 29.00 5.55
N ALA A 749 -53.38 30.23 6.06
CA ALA A 749 -54.67 30.84 6.35
C ALA A 749 -54.99 31.83 5.21
N GLU A 750 -56.27 31.95 4.87
CA GLU A 750 -56.80 32.81 3.79
C GLU A 750 -56.52 32.30 2.35
N GLU A 751 -57.08 31.13 2.04
CA GLU A 751 -57.99 30.96 0.87
C GLU A 751 -59.38 30.55 1.39
#